data_AF-A0A1V4UX99-F1
#
_entry.id   AF-A0A1V4UX99-F1
#
_cell.length_a   1.000
_cell.length_b   1.000
_cell.length_c   1.000
_cell.angle_alpha   90.00
_cell.angle_beta   90.00
_cell.angle_gamma   90.00
#
_symmetry.space_group_name_H-M   'P 1'
#
loop_
_entity.id
_entity.type
_entity.pdbx_description
1 polymer ?
#
loop_
_entity_poly.entity_id
_entity_poly.type
_entity_poly.pdbx_seq_one_letter_code
_entity_poly.pdbx_strand_id
1 'polypeptide(L)'
;MTVPKRIGKIRFGLISPQEFRKMSVVKIITADTYDDDGFPIEMGLMDPRLGVIDPGLRCRTCGGRPGECPGHFGHIDLIAPVMHVGFAKLVRKILRAICRECSRLMLLDHEKETFLEQIRTLEDLGQPTDDVVNKVFSEARKHKTCPYCGAPQREIKFERPLSYIEDGHKLTPSDIRDRFEKASDEDIQVMGMNPETARPEWIILTVLPVPPVTMRPSITLESGQRSEDDLTHKLVDIIRINQRFQENREAGAPQLIIEDLWELLQYHVTTFLDNTVSGVPPARHRSGRPLKTLSQRLKGKEGRFRGSLSGKRVNFSARTVISPDPNLSINEVGVPMDVARELTVPMIVNSRNIEVMRKYVARGPDNHPGVNYVQRADNRRVKVTDKNCGEVAEQLEVGWKIDRQLADGDVVLFNRQPSLHRMSIMAHRIKVMPYKTFRLNPAVCPPYNADFDGDEMNLHVPQTEEARAEAQILMRVQENILSPRFGGPIIGGIHDYVTGSFLLTHGERRISRAGLMEVLKKYDINDLPEPKGYDERGEPYWTGKQMFSLVLPRGLNLSFKADFCLACEQCKGPDCDNDAFVVIEDGQLLKGTIDAEAVGAFKGKVTDRIIKEYDPSVASTFLDRMTLLALRGIMLAGFSFGIDDEDIPVPAAEQIDDVTRTARENVQKLIEAYRAGELEPLPGRTLDETLEMRIMQTLGKARDSAGKIAGRYLGLDNSGVVMAVSGARGSMLNLTQMAACVGQQSVRGERIRRGYAGRTLPHFQRGDLGAEAHGFVESSYKDGLTPIEFFFHAIGGREGLVDTAIRTSQSGYLQRRLVNALQDLEVNYDGTVRETRGMIVQFKYGEDGVDASRRDYASPDNVRRIIKKVLAREDA
;
A
#
# COMPACT_ATOMS: atom_id res chain seq x y z
N MET A 1 -9.36 8.53 38.76
CA MET A 1 -9.26 8.07 37.36
C MET A 1 -9.43 6.57 37.34
N THR A 2 -10.53 6.06 36.80
CA THR A 2 -10.66 4.63 36.49
C THR A 2 -9.66 4.31 35.39
N VAL A 3 -8.65 3.49 35.69
CA VAL A 3 -7.73 3.01 34.64
C VAL A 3 -8.58 2.28 33.60
N PRO A 4 -8.57 2.70 32.32
CA PRO A 4 -9.37 2.03 31.31
C PRO A 4 -8.91 0.57 31.19
N LYS A 5 -9.84 -0.37 31.37
CA LYS A 5 -9.54 -1.80 31.21
C LYS A 5 -9.22 -2.08 29.74
N ARG A 6 -8.16 -2.85 29.48
CA ARG A 6 -7.80 -3.33 28.14
C ARG A 6 -8.43 -4.70 27.89
N ILE A 7 -8.75 -5.00 26.64
CA ILE A 7 -9.25 -6.32 26.23
C ILE A 7 -8.07 -7.28 26.17
N GLY A 8 -8.05 -8.30 27.02
CA GLY A 8 -6.99 -9.32 27.03
C GLY A 8 -7.22 -10.45 26.01
N LYS A 9 -8.45 -10.97 25.92
CA LYS A 9 -8.83 -12.05 24.99
C LYS A 9 -10.29 -11.94 24.62
N ILE A 10 -10.64 -12.35 23.39
CA ILE A 10 -12.02 -12.53 22.94
C ILE A 10 -12.25 -14.04 22.76
N ARG A 11 -13.30 -14.57 23.39
CA ARG A 11 -13.72 -15.97 23.23
C ARG A 11 -14.98 -16.00 22.38
N PHE A 12 -14.90 -16.60 21.20
CA PHE A 12 -16.05 -16.78 20.31
C PHE A 12 -16.84 -18.03 20.70
N GLY A 13 -18.15 -18.01 20.48
CA GLY A 13 -19.06 -19.12 20.79
C GLY A 13 -20.41 -18.94 20.10
N LEU A 14 -21.33 -19.85 20.38
CA LEU A 14 -22.75 -19.74 20.04
C LEU A 14 -23.50 -19.21 21.26
N ILE A 15 -24.45 -18.31 21.05
CA ILE A 15 -25.24 -17.75 22.15
C ILE A 15 -26.47 -18.64 22.38
N SER A 16 -26.70 -19.03 23.62
CA SER A 16 -27.85 -19.86 23.97
C SER A 16 -29.18 -19.08 23.83
N PRO A 17 -30.31 -19.76 23.57
CA PRO A 17 -31.62 -19.10 23.55
C PRO A 17 -31.97 -18.38 24.87
N GLN A 18 -31.54 -18.93 26.00
CA GLN A 18 -31.74 -18.31 27.31
C GLN A 18 -30.95 -17.01 27.45
N GLU A 19 -29.72 -17.00 26.96
CA GLU A 19 -28.87 -15.82 26.97
C GLU A 19 -29.39 -14.74 26.03
N PHE A 20 -29.90 -15.09 24.85
CA PHE A 20 -30.59 -14.13 23.97
C PHE A 20 -31.77 -13.44 24.66
N ARG A 21 -32.61 -14.22 25.37
CA ARG A 21 -33.74 -13.65 26.13
C ARG A 21 -33.25 -12.74 27.27
N LYS A 22 -32.18 -13.12 27.97
CA LYS A 22 -31.60 -12.32 29.06
C LYS A 22 -30.95 -11.02 28.55
N MET A 23 -30.32 -11.06 27.38
CA MET A 23 -29.74 -9.87 26.73
C MET A 23 -30.81 -8.94 26.16
N SER A 24 -32.00 -9.47 25.87
CA SER A 24 -33.05 -8.72 25.21
C SER A 24 -33.82 -7.83 26.18
N VAL A 25 -34.08 -6.60 25.76
CA VAL A 25 -34.84 -5.61 26.55
C VAL A 25 -36.33 -5.64 26.26
N VAL A 26 -36.73 -6.16 25.10
CA VAL A 26 -38.13 -6.22 24.68
C VAL A 26 -38.34 -7.37 23.69
N LYS A 27 -39.49 -8.04 23.82
CA LYS A 27 -39.98 -9.02 22.86
C LYS A 27 -40.70 -8.30 21.73
N ILE A 28 -40.31 -8.55 20.49
CA ILE A 28 -40.93 -7.94 19.32
C ILE A 28 -42.09 -8.82 18.84
N ILE A 29 -43.26 -8.21 18.71
CA ILE A 29 -44.50 -8.91 18.34
C ILE A 29 -45.06 -8.32 17.06
N THR A 30 -45.10 -6.99 16.92
CA THR A 30 -45.75 -6.32 15.79
C THR A 30 -44.78 -6.12 14.62
N ALA A 31 -45.29 -6.32 13.40
CA ALA A 31 -44.53 -6.15 12.17
C ALA A 31 -44.48 -4.69 11.69
N ASP A 32 -45.40 -3.84 12.16
CA ASP A 32 -45.47 -2.44 11.78
C ASP A 32 -44.44 -1.61 12.55
N THR A 33 -43.90 -0.58 11.89
CA THR A 33 -42.77 0.20 12.42
C THR A 33 -43.21 1.51 13.10
N TYR A 34 -44.10 2.26 12.46
CA TYR A 34 -44.63 3.54 12.95
C TYR A 34 -46.14 3.56 12.83
N ASP A 35 -46.79 4.33 13.70
CA ASP A 35 -48.22 4.65 13.60
C ASP A 35 -48.48 5.74 12.53
N ASP A 36 -49.76 6.04 12.31
CA ASP A 36 -50.21 7.04 11.33
C ASP A 36 -49.73 8.47 11.67
N ASP A 37 -49.40 8.73 12.94
CA ASP A 37 -48.84 9.99 13.44
C ASP A 37 -47.31 10.06 13.32
N GLY A 38 -46.66 8.98 12.85
CA GLY A 38 -45.23 8.89 12.64
C GLY A 38 -44.41 8.60 13.89
N PHE A 39 -45.03 8.17 14.98
CA PHE A 39 -44.37 7.71 16.20
C PHE A 39 -44.06 6.20 16.16
N PRO A 40 -42.95 5.76 16.77
CA PRO A 40 -42.63 4.34 16.81
C PRO A 40 -43.64 3.53 17.64
N ILE A 41 -44.09 2.40 17.10
CA ILE A 41 -45.05 1.50 17.76
C ILE A 41 -44.36 0.71 18.89
N GLU A 42 -45.04 0.58 20.04
CA GLU A 42 -44.57 -0.25 21.15
C GLU A 42 -44.58 -1.74 20.79
N MET A 43 -43.57 -2.48 21.26
CA MET A 43 -43.34 -3.90 20.89
C MET A 43 -43.13 -4.13 19.39
N GLY A 44 -42.93 -3.07 18.60
CA GLY A 44 -42.57 -3.11 17.19
C GLY A 44 -41.07 -2.99 16.94
N LEU A 45 -40.66 -3.06 15.67
CA LEU A 45 -39.24 -3.07 15.28
C LEU A 45 -38.48 -1.76 15.53
N MET A 46 -39.20 -0.67 15.81
CA MET A 46 -38.66 0.66 16.12
C MET A 46 -38.91 1.07 17.58
N ASP A 47 -39.24 0.13 18.47
CA ASP A 47 -39.51 0.42 19.88
C ASP A 47 -38.36 1.24 20.52
N PRO A 48 -38.63 2.38 21.19
CA PRO A 48 -37.61 3.23 21.82
C PRO A 48 -36.74 2.54 22.89
N ARG A 49 -37.15 1.36 23.39
CA ARG A 49 -36.34 0.51 24.26
C ARG A 49 -35.14 -0.07 23.52
N LEU A 50 -35.23 -0.31 22.22
CA LEU A 50 -34.13 -0.84 21.37
C LEU A 50 -33.06 0.22 21.05
N GLY A 51 -33.34 1.50 21.32
CA GLY A 51 -32.48 2.64 21.01
C GLY A 51 -33.24 3.73 20.28
N VAL A 52 -32.62 4.90 20.15
CA VAL A 52 -33.21 6.07 19.49
C VAL A 52 -32.26 6.65 18.45
N ILE A 53 -32.82 7.05 17.31
CA ILE A 53 -32.09 7.71 16.21
C ILE A 53 -32.66 9.11 15.92
N ASP A 54 -33.95 9.32 16.16
CA ASP A 54 -34.60 10.61 15.90
C ASP A 54 -34.19 11.68 16.94
N PRO A 55 -33.82 12.89 16.50
CA PRO A 55 -33.53 14.01 17.38
C PRO A 55 -34.73 14.33 18.29
N GLY A 56 -34.48 14.50 19.59
CA GLY A 56 -35.52 14.84 20.57
C GLY A 56 -36.10 13.65 21.34
N LEU A 57 -35.95 12.43 20.84
CA LEU A 57 -36.30 11.22 21.59
C LEU A 57 -35.19 10.82 22.56
N ARG A 58 -35.58 10.16 23.66
CA ARG A 58 -34.65 9.54 24.61
C ARG A 58 -34.92 8.05 24.67
N CYS A 59 -33.85 7.26 24.78
CA CYS A 59 -34.00 5.82 24.91
C CYS A 59 -34.70 5.47 26.23
N ARG A 60 -35.74 4.64 26.17
CA ARG A 60 -36.49 4.20 27.37
C ARG A 60 -35.69 3.22 28.25
N THR A 61 -34.62 2.63 27.71
CA THR A 61 -33.77 1.67 28.44
C THR A 61 -32.61 2.35 29.17
N CYS A 62 -31.82 3.18 28.47
CA CYS A 62 -30.63 3.82 29.05
C CYS A 62 -30.76 5.33 29.30
N GLY A 63 -31.84 5.98 28.85
CA GLY A 63 -32.04 7.43 28.97
C GLY A 63 -31.17 8.29 28.04
N GLY A 64 -30.23 7.68 27.31
CA GLY A 64 -29.31 8.37 26.41
C GLY A 64 -30.00 9.02 25.22
N ARG A 65 -29.40 10.10 24.72
CA ARG A 65 -29.81 10.79 23.49
C ARG A 65 -29.23 10.07 22.24
N PRO A 66 -29.71 10.39 21.03
CA PRO A 66 -29.08 9.92 19.80
C PRO A 66 -27.58 10.26 19.80
N GLY A 67 -26.73 9.26 19.53
CA GLY A 67 -25.26 9.39 19.58
C GLY A 67 -24.61 8.98 20.91
N GLU A 68 -25.34 9.04 22.03
CA GLU A 68 -24.88 8.56 23.34
C GLU A 68 -25.37 7.13 23.61
N CYS A 69 -26.58 6.81 23.17
CA CYS A 69 -27.17 5.48 23.34
C CYS A 69 -26.40 4.44 22.50
N PRO A 70 -25.86 3.37 23.11
CA PRO A 70 -25.16 2.31 22.37
C PRO A 70 -26.11 1.42 21.53
N GLY A 71 -27.41 1.47 21.83
CA GLY A 71 -28.43 0.56 21.30
C GLY A 71 -28.60 -0.69 22.17
N HIS A 72 -29.78 -1.30 22.08
CA HIS A 72 -30.18 -2.46 22.89
C HIS A 72 -30.86 -3.53 22.04
N PHE A 73 -30.59 -4.80 22.35
CA PHE A 73 -31.11 -5.93 21.56
C PHE A 73 -32.57 -6.25 21.90
N GLY A 74 -33.35 -6.56 20.88
CA GLY A 74 -34.66 -7.20 21.00
C GLY A 74 -34.56 -8.70 20.75
N HIS A 75 -35.68 -9.41 20.86
CA HIS A 75 -35.76 -10.79 20.40
C HIS A 75 -37.14 -11.11 19.82
N ILE A 76 -37.16 -12.11 18.93
CA ILE A 76 -38.37 -12.75 18.39
C ILE A 76 -38.31 -14.22 18.81
N ASP A 77 -39.36 -14.71 19.46
CA ASP A 77 -39.54 -16.14 19.68
C ASP A 77 -40.02 -16.79 18.37
N LEU A 78 -39.24 -17.73 17.84
CA LEU A 78 -39.62 -18.49 16.65
C LEU A 78 -40.58 -19.60 17.07
N ILE A 79 -41.73 -19.68 16.40
CA ILE A 79 -42.80 -20.64 16.75
C ILE A 79 -42.42 -22.07 16.35
N ALA A 80 -41.53 -22.21 15.38
CA ALA A 80 -40.88 -23.45 14.98
C ALA A 80 -39.35 -23.27 14.90
N PRO A 81 -38.55 -24.31 15.18
CA PRO A 81 -37.09 -24.22 15.10
C PRO A 81 -36.61 -24.00 13.66
N VAL A 82 -35.59 -23.17 13.49
CA VAL A 82 -35.04 -22.78 12.18
C VAL A 82 -33.54 -23.06 12.15
N MET A 83 -33.05 -23.70 11.09
CA MET A 83 -31.63 -24.01 10.97
C MET A 83 -30.81 -22.78 10.57
N HIS A 84 -29.68 -22.56 11.24
CA HIS A 84 -28.75 -21.50 10.86
C HIS A 84 -27.91 -21.90 9.64
N VAL A 85 -28.10 -21.20 8.50
CA VAL A 85 -27.47 -21.54 7.20
C VAL A 85 -25.94 -21.61 7.23
N GLY A 86 -25.30 -20.80 8.07
CA GLY A 86 -23.83 -20.78 8.22
C GLY A 86 -23.23 -22.11 8.69
N PHE A 87 -24.00 -22.96 9.37
CA PHE A 87 -23.53 -24.21 9.96
C PHE A 87 -24.03 -25.46 9.22
N ALA A 88 -24.66 -25.31 8.04
CA ALA A 88 -25.26 -26.43 7.30
C ALA A 88 -24.29 -27.61 7.09
N LYS A 89 -23.02 -27.33 6.75
CA LYS A 89 -21.98 -28.36 6.59
C LYS A 89 -21.59 -29.03 7.90
N LEU A 90 -21.58 -28.29 9.01
CA LEU A 90 -21.23 -28.81 10.34
C LEU A 90 -22.35 -29.72 10.86
N VAL A 91 -23.62 -29.30 10.75
CA VAL A 91 -24.79 -30.12 11.07
C VAL A 91 -24.73 -31.47 10.33
N ARG A 92 -24.36 -31.45 9.04
CA ARG A 92 -24.15 -32.68 8.25
C ARG A 92 -23.07 -33.59 8.84
N LYS A 93 -21.94 -33.02 9.29
CA LYS A 93 -20.83 -33.79 9.89
C LYS A 93 -21.26 -34.42 11.20
N ILE A 94 -21.92 -33.65 12.07
CA ILE A 94 -22.39 -34.11 13.38
C ILE A 94 -23.43 -35.22 13.21
N LEU A 95 -24.49 -35.01 12.41
CA LEU A 95 -25.54 -36.01 12.19
C LEU A 95 -25.00 -37.36 11.68
N ARG A 96 -23.91 -37.34 10.89
CA ARG A 96 -23.28 -38.56 10.38
C ARG A 96 -22.39 -39.27 11.39
N ALA A 97 -21.96 -38.59 12.45
CA ALA A 97 -21.04 -39.09 13.46
C ALA A 97 -21.73 -39.47 14.78
N ILE A 98 -22.91 -38.94 15.06
CA ILE A 98 -23.72 -39.34 16.23
C ILE A 98 -24.69 -40.46 15.89
N CYS A 99 -24.98 -41.32 16.85
CA CYS A 99 -26.00 -42.36 16.71
C CYS A 99 -27.41 -41.75 16.65
N ARG A 100 -28.24 -42.27 15.74
CA ARG A 100 -29.67 -41.91 15.61
C ARG A 100 -30.47 -41.92 16.92
N GLU A 101 -30.28 -42.95 17.75
CA GLU A 101 -31.15 -43.20 18.91
C GLU A 101 -30.56 -42.65 20.20
N CYS A 102 -29.32 -43.06 20.54
CA CYS A 102 -28.67 -42.64 21.78
C CYS A 102 -27.91 -41.31 21.65
N SER A 103 -27.77 -40.75 20.44
CA SER A 103 -27.07 -39.48 20.17
C SER A 103 -25.62 -39.38 20.67
N ARG A 104 -25.03 -40.49 21.14
CA ARG A 104 -23.60 -40.58 21.44
C ARG A 104 -22.77 -40.58 20.17
N LEU A 105 -21.56 -40.04 20.27
CA LEU A 105 -20.56 -40.10 19.21
C LEU A 105 -20.21 -41.57 18.92
N MET A 106 -20.20 -41.98 17.65
CA MET A 106 -19.96 -43.35 17.20
C MET A 106 -18.47 -43.74 17.25
N LEU A 107 -17.83 -43.55 18.41
CA LEU A 107 -16.46 -43.96 18.73
C LEU A 107 -16.44 -44.71 20.06
N LEU A 108 -15.45 -45.58 20.26
CA LEU A 108 -15.22 -46.26 21.53
C LEU A 108 -14.54 -45.31 22.53
N ASP A 109 -14.73 -45.53 23.83
CA ASP A 109 -14.24 -44.60 24.86
C ASP A 109 -12.71 -44.41 24.83
N HIS A 110 -11.94 -45.48 24.58
CA HIS A 110 -10.48 -45.39 24.44
C HIS A 110 -10.04 -44.54 23.23
N GLU A 111 -10.81 -44.54 22.14
CA GLU A 111 -10.54 -43.72 20.96
C GLU A 111 -10.82 -42.24 21.27
N LYS A 112 -11.90 -41.97 22.02
CA LYS A 112 -12.25 -40.61 22.46
C LYS A 112 -11.16 -40.01 23.34
N GLU A 113 -10.66 -40.76 24.32
CA GLU A 113 -9.55 -40.32 25.19
C GLU A 113 -8.31 -39.98 24.37
N THR A 114 -7.93 -40.86 23.44
CA THR A 114 -6.78 -40.63 22.55
C THR A 114 -6.94 -39.34 21.73
N PHE A 115 -8.11 -39.09 21.15
CA PHE A 115 -8.36 -37.87 20.38
C PHE A 115 -8.41 -36.63 21.26
N LEU A 116 -8.95 -36.71 22.48
CA LEU A 116 -8.97 -35.60 23.43
C LEU A 116 -7.56 -35.20 23.87
N GLU A 117 -6.67 -36.17 24.14
CA GLU A 117 -5.27 -35.90 24.46
C GLU A 117 -4.55 -35.22 23.29
N GLN A 118 -4.79 -35.68 22.05
CA GLN A 118 -4.24 -35.03 20.85
C GLN A 118 -4.73 -33.59 20.70
N ILE A 119 -6.03 -33.34 20.92
CA ILE A 119 -6.60 -31.99 20.85
C ILE A 119 -5.95 -31.09 21.91
N ARG A 120 -5.87 -31.53 23.17
CA ARG A 120 -5.25 -30.76 24.27
C ARG A 120 -3.79 -30.44 23.98
N THR A 121 -3.03 -31.42 23.51
CA THR A 121 -1.62 -31.23 23.17
C THR A 121 -1.45 -30.16 22.07
N LEU A 122 -2.29 -30.19 21.03
CA LEU A 122 -2.24 -29.18 19.97
C LEU A 122 -2.67 -27.79 20.46
N GLU A 123 -3.67 -27.71 21.34
CA GLU A 123 -4.09 -26.46 21.96
C GLU A 123 -2.99 -25.84 22.82
N ASP A 124 -2.29 -26.66 23.62
CA ASP A 124 -1.15 -26.24 24.43
C ASP A 124 0.02 -25.75 23.57
N LEU A 125 0.20 -26.36 22.39
CA LEU A 125 1.19 -25.94 21.38
C LEU A 125 0.70 -24.76 20.51
N GLY A 126 -0.53 -24.27 20.68
CA GLY A 126 -1.11 -23.20 19.87
C GLY A 126 -1.34 -23.55 18.39
N GLN A 127 -1.45 -24.84 18.09
CA GLN A 127 -1.65 -25.38 16.74
C GLN A 127 -3.14 -25.58 16.42
N PRO A 128 -3.54 -25.49 15.14
CA PRO A 128 -4.91 -25.73 14.72
C PRO A 128 -5.32 -27.20 14.95
N THR A 129 -6.52 -27.40 15.50
CA THR A 129 -7.07 -28.73 15.82
C THR A 129 -7.95 -29.32 14.71
N ASP A 130 -8.19 -28.56 13.63
CA ASP A 130 -9.12 -28.90 12.54
C ASP A 130 -8.84 -30.28 11.92
N ASP A 131 -7.57 -30.64 11.74
CA ASP A 131 -7.18 -31.92 11.12
C ASP A 131 -7.53 -33.12 12.02
N VAL A 132 -7.34 -32.98 13.34
CA VAL A 132 -7.70 -34.02 14.31
C VAL A 132 -9.22 -34.13 14.41
N VAL A 133 -9.92 -33.01 14.50
CA VAL A 133 -11.40 -32.99 14.54
C VAL A 133 -12.00 -33.59 13.27
N ASN A 134 -11.42 -33.32 12.10
CA ASN A 134 -11.87 -33.96 10.85
C ASN A 134 -11.61 -35.48 10.85
N LYS A 135 -10.52 -35.95 11.46
CA LYS A 135 -10.25 -37.39 11.65
C LYS A 135 -11.30 -38.02 12.56
N VAL A 136 -11.66 -37.39 13.67
CA VAL A 136 -12.75 -37.85 14.58
C VAL A 136 -14.03 -38.10 13.79
N PHE A 137 -14.49 -37.12 12.99
CA PHE A 137 -15.69 -37.29 12.17
C PHE A 137 -15.55 -38.38 11.09
N SER A 138 -14.34 -38.62 10.58
CA SER A 138 -14.08 -39.65 9.57
C SER A 138 -14.09 -41.07 10.16
N GLU A 139 -13.52 -41.26 11.35
CA GLU A 139 -13.51 -42.53 12.06
C GLU A 139 -14.91 -42.88 12.57
N ALA A 140 -15.60 -41.93 13.20
CA ALA A 140 -16.98 -42.12 13.67
C ALA A 140 -17.93 -42.58 12.54
N ARG A 141 -17.71 -42.08 11.32
CA ARG A 141 -18.51 -42.44 10.14
C ARG A 141 -18.29 -43.89 9.66
N LYS A 142 -17.15 -44.53 9.99
CA LYS A 142 -16.87 -45.91 9.56
C LYS A 142 -17.75 -46.93 10.28
N HIS A 143 -18.16 -46.62 11.52
CA HIS A 143 -19.05 -47.48 12.28
C HIS A 143 -20.46 -47.47 11.68
N LYS A 144 -20.90 -48.62 11.17
CA LYS A 144 -22.27 -48.80 10.64
C LYS A 144 -23.28 -49.18 11.73
N THR A 145 -22.80 -49.63 12.88
CA THR A 145 -23.62 -50.03 14.03
C THR A 145 -23.12 -49.27 15.26
N CYS A 146 -24.03 -48.74 16.06
CA CYS A 146 -23.67 -47.99 17.25
C CYS A 146 -22.99 -48.89 18.29
N PRO A 147 -21.79 -48.52 18.78
CA PRO A 147 -21.09 -49.31 19.80
C PRO A 147 -21.77 -49.31 21.18
N TYR A 148 -22.68 -48.36 21.45
CA TYR A 148 -23.35 -48.22 22.75
C TYR A 148 -24.73 -48.88 22.80
N CYS A 149 -25.59 -48.63 21.80
CA CYS A 149 -26.98 -49.12 21.80
C CYS A 149 -27.28 -50.18 20.73
N GLY A 150 -26.30 -50.56 19.90
CA GLY A 150 -26.47 -51.56 18.85
C GLY A 150 -27.35 -51.13 17.67
N ALA A 151 -27.87 -49.89 17.65
CA ALA A 151 -28.71 -49.39 16.57
C ALA A 151 -27.93 -49.28 15.24
N PRO A 152 -28.51 -49.70 14.10
CA PRO A 152 -27.90 -49.53 12.80
C PRO A 152 -27.97 -48.07 12.36
N GLN A 153 -26.84 -47.54 11.90
CA GLN A 153 -26.74 -46.18 11.38
C GLN A 153 -27.16 -46.12 9.92
N ARG A 154 -28.03 -45.15 9.60
CA ARG A 154 -28.58 -44.94 8.27
C ARG A 154 -27.80 -43.88 7.51
N GLU A 155 -27.85 -43.93 6.19
CA GLU A 155 -27.15 -42.94 5.37
C GLU A 155 -27.94 -41.63 5.31
N ILE A 156 -27.28 -40.54 5.72
CA ILE A 156 -27.82 -39.19 5.60
C ILE A 156 -27.35 -38.57 4.28
N LYS A 157 -28.29 -38.36 3.36
CA LYS A 157 -28.10 -37.56 2.14
C LYS A 157 -28.27 -36.08 2.47
N PHE A 158 -27.44 -35.23 1.87
CA PHE A 158 -27.47 -33.78 2.07
C PHE A 158 -27.68 -33.09 0.73
N GLU A 159 -28.81 -32.40 0.61
CA GLU A 159 -29.17 -31.59 -0.54
C GLU A 159 -29.01 -30.12 -0.16
N ARG A 160 -28.24 -29.39 -0.97
CA ARG A 160 -28.01 -27.96 -0.71
C ARG A 160 -29.31 -27.19 -0.97
N PRO A 161 -29.63 -26.15 -0.18
CA PRO A 161 -28.77 -25.52 0.83
C PRO A 161 -28.87 -26.10 2.24
N LEU A 162 -30.02 -26.68 2.63
CA LEU A 162 -30.36 -27.02 4.02
C LEU A 162 -31.22 -28.29 4.19
N SER A 163 -31.28 -29.17 3.19
CA SER A 163 -32.12 -30.38 3.26
C SER A 163 -31.30 -31.60 3.66
N TYR A 164 -31.76 -32.32 4.68
CA TYR A 164 -31.15 -33.56 5.19
C TYR A 164 -32.16 -34.70 5.03
N ILE A 165 -31.79 -35.77 4.33
CA ILE A 165 -32.68 -36.88 4.01
C ILE A 165 -32.09 -38.17 4.59
N GLU A 166 -32.88 -38.87 5.39
CA GLU A 166 -32.57 -40.17 6.01
C GLU A 166 -33.59 -41.18 5.50
N ASP A 167 -33.16 -42.24 4.79
CA ASP A 167 -34.04 -43.26 4.18
C ASP A 167 -35.26 -42.70 3.42
N GLY A 168 -35.04 -41.67 2.61
CA GLY A 168 -36.10 -41.03 1.81
C GLY A 168 -36.99 -40.05 2.59
N HIS A 169 -36.82 -39.91 3.90
CA HIS A 169 -37.56 -38.96 4.74
C HIS A 169 -36.71 -37.72 5.03
N LYS A 170 -37.29 -36.54 4.85
CA LYS A 170 -36.63 -35.26 5.17
C LYS A 170 -36.66 -35.05 6.69
N LEU A 171 -35.49 -34.88 7.29
CA LEU A 171 -35.38 -34.56 8.71
C LEU A 171 -35.82 -33.12 8.95
N THR A 172 -36.75 -32.92 9.89
CA THR A 172 -37.18 -31.58 10.28
C THR A 172 -36.13 -30.92 11.19
N PRO A 173 -36.08 -29.58 11.26
CA PRO A 173 -35.22 -28.90 12.24
C PRO A 173 -35.48 -29.33 13.68
N SER A 174 -36.72 -29.75 14.02
CA SER A 174 -37.05 -30.27 15.35
C SER A 174 -36.37 -31.61 15.60
N ASP A 175 -36.45 -32.55 14.66
CA ASP A 175 -35.82 -33.87 14.80
C ASP A 175 -34.31 -33.77 15.00
N ILE A 176 -33.66 -32.87 14.26
CA ILE A 176 -32.21 -32.63 14.35
C ILE A 176 -31.87 -32.06 15.73
N ARG A 177 -32.69 -31.14 16.24
CA ARG A 177 -32.47 -30.51 17.55
C ARG A 177 -32.60 -31.52 18.68
N ASP A 178 -33.63 -32.36 18.65
CA ASP A 178 -33.88 -33.37 19.67
C ASP A 178 -32.75 -34.41 19.73
N ARG A 179 -32.08 -34.67 18.60
CA ARG A 179 -30.83 -35.49 18.58
C ARG A 179 -29.67 -34.74 19.21
N PHE A 180 -29.48 -33.46 18.90
CA PHE A 180 -28.35 -32.67 19.43
C PHE A 180 -28.46 -32.42 20.93
N GLU A 181 -29.67 -32.22 21.46
CA GLU A 181 -29.89 -32.00 22.90
C GLU A 181 -29.51 -33.21 23.78
N LYS A 182 -29.50 -34.43 23.19
CA LYS A 182 -29.13 -35.67 23.89
C LYS A 182 -27.62 -35.94 23.90
N ALA A 183 -26.82 -35.17 23.15
CA ALA A 183 -25.38 -35.36 23.11
C ALA A 183 -24.74 -35.01 24.47
N SER A 184 -23.79 -35.83 24.93
CA SER A 184 -23.08 -35.59 26.17
C SER A 184 -21.99 -34.51 26.01
N ASP A 185 -21.67 -33.79 27.09
CA ASP A 185 -20.64 -32.74 27.05
C ASP A 185 -19.24 -33.29 26.70
N GLU A 186 -18.94 -34.54 27.10
CA GLU A 186 -17.73 -35.26 26.72
C GLU A 186 -17.67 -35.50 25.20
N ASP A 187 -18.76 -35.98 24.61
CA ASP A 187 -18.83 -36.21 23.15
C ASP A 187 -18.70 -34.88 22.38
N ILE A 188 -19.25 -33.78 22.90
CA ILE A 188 -19.16 -32.44 22.29
C ILE A 188 -17.70 -31.95 22.27
N GLN A 189 -16.94 -32.18 23.34
CA GLN A 189 -15.51 -31.84 23.38
C GLN A 189 -14.71 -32.63 22.34
N VAL A 190 -14.97 -33.94 22.20
CA VAL A 190 -14.31 -34.78 21.19
C VAL A 190 -14.63 -34.31 19.76
N MET A 191 -15.84 -33.77 19.53
CA MET A 191 -16.23 -33.15 18.26
C MET A 191 -15.57 -31.79 17.99
N GLY A 192 -14.69 -31.31 18.87
CA GLY A 192 -14.00 -30.03 18.74
C GLY A 192 -14.87 -28.82 19.07
N MET A 193 -15.92 -29.00 19.88
CA MET A 193 -16.81 -27.94 20.32
C MET A 193 -16.72 -27.77 21.84
N ASN A 194 -16.92 -26.54 22.34
CA ASN A 194 -16.91 -26.27 23.77
C ASN A 194 -18.35 -26.38 24.33
N PRO A 195 -18.62 -27.28 25.29
CA PRO A 195 -19.97 -27.48 25.83
C PRO A 195 -20.52 -26.28 26.61
N GLU A 196 -19.67 -25.43 27.18
CA GLU A 196 -20.11 -24.23 27.91
C GLU A 196 -20.54 -23.11 26.94
N THR A 197 -19.86 -22.99 25.80
CA THR A 197 -19.98 -21.82 24.92
C THR A 197 -20.52 -22.12 23.52
N ALA A 198 -20.66 -23.37 23.11
CA ALA A 198 -21.01 -23.72 21.74
C ALA A 198 -21.67 -25.11 21.63
N ARG A 199 -22.84 -25.30 22.26
CA ARG A 199 -23.58 -26.55 22.14
C ARG A 199 -24.22 -26.73 20.74
N PRO A 200 -24.26 -27.95 20.20
CA PRO A 200 -24.71 -28.20 18.83
C PRO A 200 -26.18 -27.85 18.59
N GLU A 201 -27.05 -28.00 19.58
CA GLU A 201 -28.47 -27.65 19.47
C GLU A 201 -28.71 -26.14 19.27
N TRP A 202 -27.77 -25.28 19.72
CA TRP A 202 -27.90 -23.82 19.54
C TRP A 202 -27.69 -23.38 18.09
N ILE A 203 -27.20 -24.27 17.22
CA ILE A 203 -27.18 -24.06 15.76
C ILE A 203 -28.61 -23.95 15.21
N ILE A 204 -29.58 -24.58 15.90
CA ILE A 204 -30.99 -24.57 15.52
C ILE A 204 -31.67 -23.47 16.33
N LEU A 205 -31.95 -22.37 15.64
CA LEU A 205 -32.47 -21.16 16.23
C LEU A 205 -33.90 -21.36 16.69
N THR A 206 -34.15 -21.01 17.94
CA THR A 206 -35.48 -20.96 18.57
C THR A 206 -35.85 -19.55 18.97
N VAL A 207 -34.85 -18.71 19.15
CA VAL A 207 -34.96 -17.28 19.42
C VAL A 207 -34.07 -16.57 18.42
N LEU A 208 -34.62 -15.59 17.71
CA LEU A 208 -33.86 -14.74 16.80
C LEU A 208 -33.58 -13.39 17.49
N PRO A 209 -32.31 -12.98 17.68
CA PRO A 209 -31.99 -11.67 18.21
C PRO A 209 -32.33 -10.57 17.19
N VAL A 210 -33.01 -9.54 17.64
CA VAL A 210 -33.31 -8.35 16.83
C VAL A 210 -32.24 -7.30 17.09
N PRO A 211 -31.49 -6.88 16.04
CA PRO A 211 -30.45 -5.89 16.21
C PRO A 211 -31.03 -4.51 16.62
N PRO A 212 -30.29 -3.74 17.42
CA PRO A 212 -30.70 -2.40 17.86
C PRO A 212 -31.08 -1.46 16.71
N VAL A 213 -31.89 -0.46 17.01
CA VAL A 213 -32.29 0.58 16.04
C VAL A 213 -31.07 1.39 15.56
N THR A 214 -30.08 1.59 16.43
CA THR A 214 -28.80 2.26 16.08
C THR A 214 -28.00 1.54 14.99
N MET A 215 -28.23 0.22 14.80
CA MET A 215 -27.62 -0.57 13.73
C MET A 215 -28.45 -0.59 12.43
N ARG A 216 -29.72 -0.18 12.51
CA ARG A 216 -30.70 -0.15 11.41
C ARG A 216 -31.30 1.25 11.24
N PRO A 217 -30.47 2.27 10.96
CA PRO A 217 -30.97 3.64 10.80
C PRO A 217 -31.86 3.74 9.56
N SER A 218 -32.98 4.44 9.69
CA SER A 218 -33.78 4.86 8.54
C SER A 218 -33.13 6.07 7.86
N ILE A 219 -33.33 6.19 6.55
CA ILE A 219 -32.84 7.32 5.75
C ILE A 219 -34.06 8.12 5.29
N THR A 220 -34.09 9.41 5.62
CA THR A 220 -35.07 10.33 5.05
C THR A 220 -34.62 10.77 3.66
N LEU A 221 -35.42 10.45 2.64
CA LEU A 221 -35.20 10.94 1.28
C LEU A 221 -35.51 12.44 1.18
N GLU A 222 -35.01 13.10 0.14
CA GLU A 222 -35.28 14.52 -0.11
C GLU A 222 -36.79 14.82 -0.28
N SER A 223 -37.57 13.82 -0.69
CA SER A 223 -39.03 13.87 -0.77
C SER A 223 -39.74 13.89 0.60
N GLY A 224 -38.99 13.82 1.70
CA GLY A 224 -39.52 13.70 3.07
C GLY A 224 -39.98 12.28 3.44
N GLN A 225 -39.98 11.33 2.49
CA GLN A 225 -40.34 9.94 2.77
C GLN A 225 -39.20 9.21 3.50
N ARG A 226 -39.56 8.40 4.51
CA ARG A 226 -38.62 7.53 5.21
C ARG A 226 -38.40 6.25 4.41
N SER A 227 -37.14 5.98 4.07
CA SER A 227 -36.68 4.69 3.56
C SER A 227 -36.13 3.88 4.72
N GLU A 228 -36.78 2.76 5.01
CA GLU A 228 -36.31 1.83 6.04
C GLU A 228 -35.06 1.07 5.63
N ASP A 229 -34.34 0.58 6.63
CA ASP A 229 -33.13 -0.21 6.46
C ASP A 229 -33.44 -1.62 5.87
N ASP A 230 -32.54 -2.14 5.03
CA ASP A 230 -32.68 -3.47 4.41
C ASP A 230 -32.88 -4.61 5.44
N LEU A 231 -32.30 -4.52 6.64
CA LEU A 231 -32.52 -5.49 7.72
C LEU A 231 -33.89 -5.34 8.35
N THR A 232 -34.37 -4.11 8.54
CA THR A 232 -35.73 -3.84 9.06
C THR A 232 -36.76 -4.48 8.15
N HIS A 233 -36.67 -4.25 6.83
CA HIS A 233 -37.54 -4.88 5.84
C HIS A 233 -37.61 -6.40 5.98
N LYS A 234 -36.46 -7.06 6.20
CA LYS A 234 -36.43 -8.51 6.30
C LYS A 234 -36.98 -9.02 7.64
N LEU A 235 -36.76 -8.29 8.73
CA LEU A 235 -37.34 -8.59 10.04
C LEU A 235 -38.87 -8.49 10.02
N VAL A 236 -39.44 -7.51 9.30
CA VAL A 236 -40.89 -7.40 9.06
C VAL A 236 -41.43 -8.67 8.43
N ASP A 237 -40.78 -9.16 7.37
CA ASP A 237 -41.21 -10.40 6.72
C ASP A 237 -41.14 -11.61 7.67
N ILE A 238 -40.09 -11.72 8.49
CA ILE A 238 -39.91 -12.79 9.48
C ILE A 238 -41.05 -12.78 10.51
N ILE A 239 -41.41 -11.60 11.03
CA ILE A 239 -42.49 -11.48 12.02
C ILE A 239 -43.83 -11.89 11.39
N ARG A 240 -44.14 -11.39 10.20
CA ARG A 240 -45.39 -11.71 9.49
C ARG A 240 -45.54 -13.22 9.24
N ILE A 241 -44.50 -13.88 8.76
CA ILE A 241 -44.58 -15.33 8.51
C ILE A 241 -44.62 -16.13 9.81
N ASN A 242 -43.93 -15.69 10.87
CA ASN A 242 -43.95 -16.34 12.18
C ASN A 242 -45.33 -16.26 12.84
N GLN A 243 -46.01 -15.10 12.75
CA GLN A 243 -47.39 -14.93 13.19
C GLN A 243 -48.37 -15.79 12.38
N ARG A 244 -48.27 -15.72 11.05
CA ARG A 244 -49.12 -16.53 10.16
C ARG A 244 -48.97 -18.02 10.41
N PHE A 245 -47.74 -18.49 10.67
CA PHE A 245 -47.48 -19.87 11.05
C PHE A 245 -48.17 -20.24 12.36
N GLN A 246 -48.11 -19.37 13.38
CA GLN A 246 -48.79 -19.59 14.65
C GLN A 246 -50.31 -19.71 14.47
N GLU A 247 -50.93 -18.75 13.79
CA GLU A 247 -52.38 -18.69 13.57
C GLU A 247 -52.88 -19.95 12.84
N ASN A 248 -52.18 -20.38 11.78
CA ASN A 248 -52.58 -21.57 11.01
C ASN A 248 -52.37 -22.87 11.80
N ARG A 249 -51.34 -22.94 12.64
CA ARG A 249 -51.11 -24.10 13.51
C ARG A 249 -52.20 -24.21 14.58
N GLU A 250 -52.57 -23.10 15.22
CA GLU A 250 -53.63 -23.06 16.24
C GLU A 250 -55.02 -23.30 15.63
N ALA A 251 -55.25 -22.87 14.39
CA ALA A 251 -56.48 -23.14 13.66
C ALA A 251 -56.60 -24.59 13.14
N GLY A 252 -55.59 -25.44 13.34
CA GLY A 252 -55.62 -26.84 12.91
C GLY A 252 -55.51 -27.03 11.39
N ALA A 253 -54.76 -26.16 10.70
CA ALA A 253 -54.56 -26.27 9.26
C ALA A 253 -53.90 -27.60 8.84
N PRO A 254 -54.13 -28.08 7.60
CA PRO A 254 -53.47 -29.27 7.07
C PRO A 254 -51.93 -29.20 7.14
N GLN A 255 -51.30 -30.35 7.40
CA GLN A 255 -49.84 -30.48 7.57
C GLN A 255 -49.02 -29.90 6.41
N LEU A 256 -49.48 -30.07 5.17
CA LEU A 256 -48.84 -29.51 3.96
C LEU A 256 -48.70 -27.97 4.04
N ILE A 257 -49.73 -27.28 4.53
CA ILE A 257 -49.71 -25.82 4.66
C ILE A 257 -48.73 -25.39 5.75
N ILE A 258 -48.70 -26.14 6.86
CA ILE A 258 -47.77 -25.88 7.97
C ILE A 258 -46.32 -26.06 7.49
N GLU A 259 -46.04 -27.12 6.74
CA GLU A 259 -44.71 -27.37 6.17
C GLU A 259 -44.28 -26.27 5.20
N ASP A 260 -45.16 -25.83 4.29
CA ASP A 260 -44.88 -24.72 3.38
C ASP A 260 -44.58 -23.40 4.13
N LEU A 261 -45.35 -23.08 5.17
CA LEU A 261 -45.12 -21.89 5.99
C LEU A 261 -43.81 -22.01 6.79
N TRP A 262 -43.43 -23.21 7.23
CA TRP A 262 -42.14 -23.46 7.90
C TRP A 262 -40.99 -23.26 6.91
N GLU A 263 -41.06 -23.81 5.70
CA GLU A 263 -40.04 -23.60 4.68
C GLU A 263 -39.89 -22.12 4.31
N LEU A 264 -41.00 -21.38 4.27
CA LEU A 264 -40.98 -19.94 4.03
C LEU A 264 -40.34 -19.18 5.21
N LEU A 265 -40.62 -19.56 6.45
CA LEU A 265 -39.92 -19.01 7.63
C LEU A 265 -38.41 -19.29 7.56
N GLN A 266 -38.01 -20.51 7.19
CA GLN A 266 -36.61 -20.89 6.97
C GLN A 266 -35.98 -20.04 5.87
N TYR A 267 -36.68 -19.77 4.77
CA TYR A 267 -36.24 -18.88 3.70
C TYR A 267 -35.98 -17.45 4.20
N HIS A 268 -36.92 -16.88 4.97
CA HIS A 268 -36.80 -15.50 5.47
C HIS A 268 -35.63 -15.35 6.45
N VAL A 269 -35.43 -16.29 7.37
CA VAL A 269 -34.29 -16.29 8.30
C VAL A 269 -32.96 -16.52 7.56
N THR A 270 -32.94 -17.44 6.58
CA THR A 270 -31.74 -17.71 5.77
C THR A 270 -31.28 -16.47 5.03
N THR A 271 -32.18 -15.78 4.35
CA THR A 271 -31.86 -14.56 3.59
C THR A 271 -31.55 -13.36 4.50
N PHE A 272 -32.07 -13.31 5.72
CA PHE A 272 -31.68 -12.34 6.75
C PHE A 272 -30.22 -12.52 7.21
N LEU A 273 -29.77 -13.77 7.38
CA LEU A 273 -28.37 -14.06 7.74
C LEU A 273 -27.44 -13.85 6.53
N ASP A 274 -27.78 -14.43 5.38
CA ASP A 274 -27.02 -14.34 4.14
C ASP A 274 -27.92 -14.39 2.90
N ASN A 275 -28.09 -13.24 2.24
CA ASN A 275 -28.88 -13.12 1.00
C ASN A 275 -28.14 -13.56 -0.28
N THR A 276 -26.94 -14.14 -0.19
CA THR A 276 -26.11 -14.57 -1.32
C THR A 276 -25.88 -16.08 -1.34
N VAL A 277 -26.70 -16.84 -0.60
CA VAL A 277 -26.62 -18.30 -0.53
C VAL A 277 -26.99 -18.92 -1.88
N SER A 278 -26.16 -19.83 -2.37
CA SER A 278 -26.41 -20.57 -3.62
C SER A 278 -27.63 -21.50 -3.47
N GLY A 279 -28.53 -21.48 -4.45
CA GLY A 279 -29.76 -22.28 -4.46
C GLY A 279 -30.95 -21.62 -3.72
N VAL A 280 -30.76 -20.44 -3.13
CA VAL A 280 -31.84 -19.65 -2.51
C VAL A 280 -32.11 -18.40 -3.34
N PRO A 281 -33.36 -18.12 -3.74
CA PRO A 281 -33.70 -16.89 -4.46
C PRO A 281 -33.37 -15.64 -3.63
N PRO A 282 -32.59 -14.67 -4.15
CA PRO A 282 -32.23 -13.49 -3.39
C PRO A 282 -33.46 -12.64 -3.10
N ALA A 283 -33.65 -12.29 -1.82
CA ALA A 283 -34.69 -11.36 -1.41
C ALA A 283 -34.38 -9.97 -1.98
N ARG A 284 -35.38 -9.35 -2.63
CA ARG A 284 -35.28 -8.07 -3.31
C ARG A 284 -36.25 -7.07 -2.70
N HIS A 285 -35.86 -5.81 -2.75
CA HIS A 285 -36.76 -4.69 -2.50
C HIS A 285 -37.81 -4.59 -3.63
N ARG A 286 -38.91 -3.85 -3.42
CA ARG A 286 -39.94 -3.61 -4.46
C ARG A 286 -39.38 -2.99 -5.75
N SER A 287 -38.24 -2.32 -5.66
CA SER A 287 -37.50 -1.74 -6.79
C SER A 287 -36.67 -2.75 -7.58
N GLY A 288 -36.65 -4.03 -7.19
CA GLY A 288 -35.83 -5.07 -7.82
C GLY A 288 -34.38 -5.13 -7.31
N ARG A 289 -33.91 -4.16 -6.52
CA ARG A 289 -32.58 -4.17 -5.90
C ARG A 289 -32.48 -5.31 -4.86
N PRO A 290 -31.42 -6.16 -4.88
CA PRO A 290 -31.21 -7.16 -3.84
C PRO A 290 -30.89 -6.50 -2.49
N LEU A 291 -31.48 -7.03 -1.42
CA LEU A 291 -31.26 -6.53 -0.06
C LEU A 291 -29.85 -6.86 0.44
N LYS A 292 -29.19 -5.91 1.11
CA LYS A 292 -27.90 -6.12 1.77
C LYS A 292 -28.10 -6.51 3.24
N THR A 293 -28.01 -7.80 3.53
CA THR A 293 -28.22 -8.36 4.88
C THR A 293 -26.90 -8.55 5.63
N LEU A 294 -26.89 -9.30 6.74
CA LEU A 294 -25.78 -9.32 7.70
C LEU A 294 -24.44 -9.72 7.07
N SER A 295 -24.42 -10.82 6.31
CA SER A 295 -23.22 -11.33 5.63
C SER A 295 -22.61 -10.30 4.67
N GLN A 296 -23.43 -9.60 3.88
CA GLN A 296 -22.96 -8.57 2.93
C GLN A 296 -22.49 -7.30 3.62
N ARG A 297 -23.01 -6.95 4.80
CA ARG A 297 -22.52 -5.81 5.59
C ARG A 297 -21.11 -6.05 6.12
N LEU A 298 -20.77 -7.30 6.44
CA LEU A 298 -19.45 -7.66 6.95
C LEU A 298 -18.45 -7.91 5.81
N LYS A 299 -18.87 -8.65 4.77
CA LYS A 299 -18.02 -9.08 3.65
C LYS A 299 -17.92 -8.01 2.55
N GLY A 300 -16.97 -8.22 1.63
CA GLY A 300 -16.80 -7.38 0.43
C GLY A 300 -15.82 -6.21 0.63
N LYS A 301 -15.59 -5.44 -0.44
CA LYS A 301 -14.65 -4.31 -0.44
C LYS A 301 -15.13 -3.14 0.43
N GLU A 302 -16.43 -2.88 0.42
CA GLU A 302 -17.09 -1.83 1.21
C GLU A 302 -17.69 -2.37 2.52
N GLY A 303 -17.52 -3.66 2.83
CA GLY A 303 -17.98 -4.25 4.08
C GLY A 303 -17.25 -3.66 5.28
N ARG A 304 -17.84 -3.79 6.47
CA ARG A 304 -17.36 -3.17 7.72
C ARG A 304 -15.90 -3.50 8.04
N PHE A 305 -15.44 -4.73 7.80
CA PHE A 305 -14.04 -5.09 8.04
C PHE A 305 -13.07 -4.23 7.21
N ARG A 306 -13.30 -4.10 5.91
CA ARG A 306 -12.38 -3.37 5.01
C ARG A 306 -12.61 -1.86 5.00
N GLY A 307 -13.87 -1.42 5.04
CA GLY A 307 -14.23 -0.02 4.88
C GLY A 307 -14.34 0.77 6.19
N SER A 308 -14.42 0.10 7.34
CA SER A 308 -14.61 0.79 8.63
C SER A 308 -13.69 0.31 9.75
N LEU A 309 -13.05 -0.86 9.67
CA LEU A 309 -12.15 -1.35 10.73
C LEU A 309 -10.69 -1.24 10.30
N SER A 310 -10.29 -1.95 9.25
CA SER A 310 -8.91 -1.94 8.75
C SER A 310 -8.49 -0.60 8.14
N GLY A 311 -9.44 0.19 7.65
CA GLY A 311 -9.21 1.52 7.11
C GLY A 311 -10.37 2.45 7.44
N LYS A 312 -10.06 3.68 7.81
CA LYS A 312 -11.04 4.74 8.12
C LYS A 312 -10.60 6.05 7.49
N ARG A 313 -11.55 6.93 7.25
CA ARG A 313 -11.25 8.35 7.03
C ARG A 313 -10.80 8.96 8.35
N VAL A 314 -9.76 9.78 8.31
CA VAL A 314 -9.16 10.41 9.49
C VAL A 314 -9.35 11.92 9.43
N ASN A 315 -9.48 12.53 10.62
CA ASN A 315 -9.49 13.98 10.79
C ASN A 315 -8.06 14.53 10.73
N PHE A 316 -7.91 15.86 10.78
CA PHE A 316 -6.62 16.56 10.80
C PHE A 316 -5.69 16.16 9.63
N SER A 317 -6.27 16.14 8.43
CA SER A 317 -5.57 15.86 7.19
C SER A 317 -5.90 16.90 6.12
N ALA A 318 -4.96 17.12 5.22
CA ALA A 318 -5.13 17.99 4.04
C ALA A 318 -4.54 17.31 2.81
N ARG A 319 -5.03 17.70 1.63
CA ARG A 319 -4.55 17.20 0.33
C ARG A 319 -4.51 18.37 -0.66
N THR A 320 -3.40 18.52 -1.37
CA THR A 320 -3.25 19.49 -2.46
C THR A 320 -2.13 19.06 -3.39
N VAL A 321 -2.01 19.76 -4.52
CA VAL A 321 -0.95 19.59 -5.53
C VAL A 321 0.41 19.94 -4.93
N ILE A 322 1.46 19.22 -5.36
CA ILE A 322 2.83 19.50 -4.97
C ILE A 322 3.58 20.38 -5.99
N SER A 323 4.58 21.10 -5.51
CA SER A 323 5.47 21.95 -6.31
C SER A 323 6.91 21.81 -5.82
N PRO A 324 7.91 21.91 -6.72
CA PRO A 324 9.31 21.77 -6.32
C PRO A 324 9.78 23.03 -5.60
N ASP A 325 10.51 22.87 -4.49
CA ASP A 325 11.28 23.97 -3.88
C ASP A 325 12.63 23.45 -3.37
N PRO A 326 13.72 23.69 -4.12
CA PRO A 326 15.05 23.21 -3.74
C PRO A 326 15.70 24.03 -2.62
N ASN A 327 15.05 25.11 -2.16
CA ASN A 327 15.59 25.94 -1.07
C ASN A 327 15.14 25.48 0.31
N LEU A 328 14.18 24.56 0.37
CA LEU A 328 13.77 23.91 1.62
C LEU A 328 14.76 22.81 1.98
N SER A 329 14.97 22.58 3.28
CA SER A 329 15.71 21.39 3.71
C SER A 329 14.99 20.12 3.26
N ILE A 330 15.70 19.02 3.05
CA ILE A 330 15.08 17.71 2.77
C ILE A 330 14.09 17.26 3.85
N ASN A 331 14.21 17.76 5.08
CA ASN A 331 13.29 17.45 6.17
C ASN A 331 12.07 18.40 6.22
N GLU A 332 12.05 19.46 5.42
CA GLU A 332 11.00 20.47 5.45
C GLU A 332 9.97 20.26 4.33
N VAL A 333 8.72 20.58 4.65
CA VAL A 333 7.63 20.64 3.68
C VAL A 333 6.98 22.01 3.75
N GLY A 334 6.85 22.67 2.59
CA GLY A 334 6.15 23.94 2.50
C GLY A 334 4.65 23.71 2.60
N VAL A 335 4.01 24.36 3.58
CA VAL A 335 2.57 24.25 3.83
C VAL A 335 1.88 25.58 3.53
N PRO A 336 0.80 25.59 2.72
CA PRO A 336 -0.03 26.76 2.49
C PRO A 336 -0.54 27.39 3.78
N MET A 337 -0.53 28.72 3.84
CA MET A 337 -1.09 29.50 4.96
C MET A 337 -2.54 29.09 5.29
N ASP A 338 -3.37 28.84 4.29
CA ASP A 338 -4.78 28.42 4.47
C ASP A 338 -4.88 27.09 5.21
N VAL A 339 -4.04 26.12 4.84
CA VAL A 339 -3.96 24.80 5.51
C VAL A 339 -3.43 24.95 6.94
N ALA A 340 -2.43 25.82 7.13
CA ALA A 340 -1.81 26.06 8.42
C ALA A 340 -2.77 26.70 9.44
N ARG A 341 -3.74 27.50 8.97
CA ARG A 341 -4.78 28.11 9.81
C ARG A 341 -5.91 27.15 10.18
N GLU A 342 -6.28 26.25 9.27
CA GLU A 342 -7.36 25.28 9.50
C GLU A 342 -6.90 24.12 10.40
N LEU A 343 -5.73 23.56 10.11
CA LEU A 343 -5.16 22.47 10.89
C LEU A 343 -4.54 22.99 12.19
N THR A 344 -4.79 22.26 13.28
CA THR A 344 -4.35 22.64 14.62
C THR A 344 -3.62 21.50 15.32
N VAL A 345 -2.75 21.89 16.26
CA VAL A 345 -2.01 21.01 17.15
C VAL A 345 -2.40 21.35 18.59
N PRO A 346 -2.82 20.34 19.38
CA PRO A 346 -3.18 20.57 20.76
C PRO A 346 -1.94 20.74 21.62
N MET A 347 -1.88 21.85 22.34
CA MET A 347 -0.81 22.18 23.27
C MET A 347 -1.37 22.30 24.68
N ILE A 348 -0.74 21.64 25.65
CA ILE A 348 -1.07 21.82 27.07
C ILE A 348 -0.29 23.01 27.60
N VAL A 349 -1.00 23.95 28.21
CA VAL A 349 -0.41 25.12 28.86
C VAL A 349 0.34 24.67 30.10
N ASN A 350 1.62 25.02 30.16
CA ASN A 350 2.50 24.78 31.30
C ASN A 350 3.24 26.07 31.65
N SER A 351 3.97 26.05 32.77
CA SER A 351 4.72 27.20 33.26
C SER A 351 5.77 27.72 32.27
N ARG A 352 6.26 26.90 31.34
CA ARG A 352 7.30 27.28 30.36
C ARG A 352 6.73 27.91 29.09
N ASN A 353 5.53 27.52 28.67
CA ASN A 353 4.95 27.95 27.39
C ASN A 353 3.79 28.94 27.53
N ILE A 354 3.31 29.22 28.75
CA ILE A 354 2.12 30.06 29.00
C ILE A 354 2.20 31.44 28.36
N GLU A 355 3.36 32.09 28.38
CA GLU A 355 3.53 33.42 27.77
C GLU A 355 3.40 33.38 26.24
N VAL A 356 3.97 32.36 25.61
CA VAL A 356 3.88 32.13 24.16
C VAL A 356 2.45 31.80 23.77
N MET A 357 1.78 30.94 24.56
CA MET A 357 0.40 30.56 24.34
C MET A 357 -0.56 31.74 24.50
N ARG A 358 -0.34 32.59 25.51
CA ARG A 358 -1.12 33.82 25.70
C ARG A 358 -1.02 34.74 24.48
N LYS A 359 0.18 34.89 23.90
CA LYS A 359 0.38 35.66 22.67
C LYS A 359 -0.38 35.05 21.48
N TYR A 360 -0.39 33.73 21.32
CA TYR A 360 -1.14 33.08 20.24
C TYR A 360 -2.65 33.17 20.40
N VAL A 361 -3.17 33.03 21.64
CA VAL A 361 -4.59 33.21 21.91
C VAL A 361 -5.00 34.67 21.64
N ALA A 362 -4.20 35.64 22.08
CA ALA A 362 -4.48 37.07 21.88
C ALA A 362 -4.49 37.49 20.40
N ARG A 363 -3.75 36.79 19.53
CA ARG A 363 -3.75 37.02 18.08
C ARG A 363 -5.07 36.62 17.40
N GLY A 364 -5.87 35.77 18.04
CA GLY A 364 -7.10 35.23 17.46
C GLY A 364 -6.85 34.20 16.36
N PRO A 365 -7.90 33.75 15.64
CA PRO A 365 -7.78 32.78 14.55
C PRO A 365 -7.25 33.38 13.23
N ASP A 366 -7.38 34.68 13.00
CA ASP A 366 -7.04 35.26 11.69
C ASP A 366 -5.55 35.61 11.55
N ASN A 367 -4.88 35.94 12.65
CA ASN A 367 -3.46 36.32 12.67
C ASN A 367 -2.56 35.14 12.99
N HIS A 368 -2.00 34.53 11.95
CA HIS A 368 -1.11 33.38 12.05
C HIS A 368 0.28 33.73 12.66
N PRO A 369 0.85 32.89 13.54
CA PRO A 369 0.22 31.74 14.19
C PRO A 369 -0.75 32.18 15.30
N GLY A 370 -1.98 31.67 15.20
CA GLY A 370 -3.11 31.94 16.10
C GLY A 370 -3.70 30.71 16.76
N VAL A 371 -4.90 30.83 17.34
CA VAL A 371 -5.62 29.75 18.05
C VAL A 371 -7.08 29.72 17.62
N ASN A 372 -7.60 28.51 17.36
CA ASN A 372 -9.00 28.32 16.94
C ASN A 372 -9.90 27.92 18.11
N TYR A 373 -9.39 27.07 19.03
CA TYR A 373 -10.15 26.57 20.17
C TYR A 373 -9.30 26.49 21.42
N VAL A 374 -9.95 26.66 22.58
CA VAL A 374 -9.37 26.46 23.89
C VAL A 374 -10.28 25.54 24.69
N GLN A 375 -9.71 24.53 25.32
CA GLN A 375 -10.36 23.60 26.21
C GLN A 375 -9.90 23.88 27.65
N ARG A 376 -10.85 24.23 28.50
CA ARG A 376 -10.61 24.51 29.93
C ARG A 376 -10.42 23.21 30.71
N ALA A 377 -10.02 23.33 31.98
CA ALA A 377 -9.84 22.18 32.88
C ALA A 377 -11.14 21.36 33.11
N ASP A 378 -12.32 21.97 32.94
CA ASP A 378 -13.63 21.32 33.01
C ASP A 378 -14.01 20.54 31.72
N ASN A 379 -13.08 20.42 30.77
CA ASN A 379 -13.26 19.86 29.43
C ASN A 379 -14.21 20.65 28.51
N ARG A 380 -14.66 21.85 28.90
CA ARG A 380 -15.49 22.69 28.03
C ARG A 380 -14.64 23.30 26.93
N ARG A 381 -15.03 23.07 25.67
CA ARG A 381 -14.39 23.63 24.48
C ARG A 381 -15.00 24.99 24.15
N VAL A 382 -14.17 26.02 24.13
CA VAL A 382 -14.52 27.41 23.78
C VAL A 382 -13.89 27.72 22.43
N LYS A 383 -14.70 28.24 21.50
CA LYS A 383 -14.20 28.73 20.22
C LYS A 383 -13.61 30.13 20.41
N VAL A 384 -12.38 30.33 19.94
CA VAL A 384 -11.73 31.65 19.94
C VAL A 384 -12.17 32.42 18.69
N THR A 385 -12.48 33.69 18.89
CA THR A 385 -12.96 34.65 17.90
C THR A 385 -12.31 36.00 18.21
N ASP A 386 -12.29 36.93 17.26
CA ASP A 386 -11.63 38.23 17.47
C ASP A 386 -12.28 39.07 18.59
N LYS A 387 -13.52 38.76 18.96
CA LYS A 387 -14.23 39.44 20.05
C LYS A 387 -13.83 38.95 21.44
N ASN A 388 -13.47 37.66 21.57
CA ASN A 388 -13.22 37.03 22.87
C ASN A 388 -11.74 36.67 23.10
N CYS A 389 -10.87 36.83 22.10
CA CYS A 389 -9.48 36.42 22.16
C CYS A 389 -8.69 37.10 23.30
N GLY A 390 -8.92 38.38 23.55
CA GLY A 390 -8.29 39.12 24.65
C GLY A 390 -8.66 38.56 26.03
N GLU A 391 -9.96 38.42 26.30
CA GLU A 391 -10.46 37.88 27.57
C GLU A 391 -9.99 36.44 27.82
N VAL A 392 -10.03 35.59 26.78
CA VAL A 392 -9.59 34.19 26.89
C VAL A 392 -8.07 34.09 27.12
N ALA A 393 -7.28 35.01 26.57
CA ALA A 393 -5.84 35.06 26.78
C ALA A 393 -5.48 35.46 28.23
N GLU A 394 -6.24 36.37 28.83
CA GLU A 394 -6.06 36.78 30.23
C GLU A 394 -6.44 35.66 31.20
N GLN A 395 -7.54 34.95 30.92
CA GLN A 395 -8.02 33.81 31.73
C GLN A 395 -7.21 32.53 31.55
N LEU A 396 -6.14 32.53 30.74
CA LEU A 396 -5.39 31.33 30.44
C LEU A 396 -4.60 30.84 31.66
N GLU A 397 -4.88 29.62 32.09
CA GLU A 397 -4.23 28.97 33.24
C GLU A 397 -3.45 27.71 32.84
N VAL A 398 -2.54 27.29 33.72
CA VAL A 398 -1.80 26.04 33.58
C VAL A 398 -2.76 24.85 33.61
N GLY A 399 -2.57 23.90 32.69
CA GLY A 399 -3.42 22.72 32.52
C GLY A 399 -4.55 22.89 31.49
N TRP A 400 -4.80 24.11 30.99
CA TRP A 400 -5.68 24.31 29.84
C TRP A 400 -5.04 23.73 28.58
N LYS A 401 -5.88 23.32 27.63
CA LYS A 401 -5.45 22.78 26.34
C LYS A 401 -5.86 23.72 25.22
N ILE A 402 -4.93 24.06 24.34
CA ILE A 402 -5.12 25.03 23.27
C ILE A 402 -4.92 24.33 21.93
N ASP A 403 -5.86 24.47 21.02
CA ASP A 403 -5.73 24.02 19.63
C ASP A 403 -5.08 25.16 18.83
N ARG A 404 -3.73 25.19 18.84
CA ARG A 404 -2.91 26.17 18.14
C ARG A 404 -2.84 25.84 16.65
N GLN A 405 -2.91 26.84 15.79
CA GLN A 405 -2.65 26.68 14.35
C GLN A 405 -1.24 26.11 14.11
N LEU A 406 -1.02 25.43 12.98
CA LEU A 406 0.31 24.95 12.61
C LEU A 406 1.32 26.11 12.58
N ALA A 407 2.59 25.85 12.87
CA ALA A 407 3.66 26.83 12.73
C ALA A 407 4.94 26.16 12.23
N ASP A 408 5.92 26.98 11.85
CA ASP A 408 7.24 26.52 11.43
C ASP A 408 7.85 25.58 12.47
N GLY A 409 8.35 24.43 12.00
CA GLY A 409 8.98 23.40 12.83
C GLY A 409 8.05 22.35 13.40
N ASP A 410 6.73 22.48 13.27
CA ASP A 410 5.77 21.44 13.66
C ASP A 410 5.95 20.17 12.82
N VAL A 411 5.81 19.00 13.45
CA VAL A 411 6.01 17.69 12.82
C VAL A 411 4.72 17.21 12.17
N VAL A 412 4.81 16.82 10.90
CA VAL A 412 3.70 16.29 10.11
C VAL A 412 4.10 15.03 9.37
N LEU A 413 3.12 14.17 9.09
CA LEU A 413 3.31 13.01 8.21
C LEU A 413 2.90 13.38 6.79
N PHE A 414 3.84 13.27 5.87
CA PHE A 414 3.63 13.56 4.46
C PHE A 414 3.61 12.25 3.66
N ASN A 415 2.59 12.08 2.84
CA ASN A 415 2.28 10.81 2.18
C ASN A 415 1.88 10.99 0.72
N ARG A 416 2.42 10.13 -0.15
CA ARG A 416 1.92 9.94 -1.53
C ARG A 416 1.25 8.59 -1.67
N GLN A 417 0.11 8.58 -2.35
CA GLN A 417 -0.62 7.38 -2.72
C GLN A 417 -0.33 7.04 -4.19
N PRO A 418 -0.18 5.76 -4.57
CA PRO A 418 -0.24 4.56 -3.72
C PRO A 418 1.01 4.40 -2.85
N SER A 419 0.82 3.93 -1.60
CA SER A 419 1.94 3.71 -0.67
C SER A 419 2.52 2.30 -0.86
N LEU A 420 3.57 2.20 -1.67
CA LEU A 420 4.18 0.92 -2.07
C LEU A 420 5.13 0.37 -1.00
N HIS A 421 5.78 1.25 -0.24
CA HIS A 421 6.72 0.89 0.81
C HIS A 421 6.64 1.90 1.96
N ARG A 422 7.25 1.59 3.11
CA ARG A 422 7.15 2.44 4.31
C ARG A 422 7.59 3.89 4.07
N MET A 423 8.59 4.11 3.21
CA MET A 423 9.08 5.47 2.89
C MET A 423 8.09 6.32 2.07
N SER A 424 6.96 5.76 1.60
CA SER A 424 5.89 6.55 0.98
C SER A 424 5.11 7.38 2.01
N ILE A 425 5.40 7.23 3.31
CA ILE A 425 4.98 8.12 4.39
C ILE A 425 6.19 8.43 5.28
N MET A 426 6.53 9.71 5.41
CA MET A 426 7.65 10.15 6.26
C MET A 426 7.25 11.41 7.04
N ALA A 427 7.95 11.66 8.13
CA ALA A 427 7.78 12.84 8.95
C ALA A 427 8.61 14.01 8.40
N HIS A 428 7.94 15.13 8.16
CA HIS A 428 8.52 16.40 7.75
C HIS A 428 8.28 17.46 8.82
N ARG A 429 9.08 18.53 8.77
CA ARG A 429 8.89 19.77 9.52
C ARG A 429 8.19 20.79 8.65
N ILE A 430 7.20 21.47 9.20
CA ILE A 430 6.45 22.47 8.45
C ILE A 430 7.31 23.71 8.22
N LYS A 431 7.22 24.26 7.01
CA LYS A 431 7.53 25.65 6.69
C LYS A 431 6.29 26.31 6.13
N VAL A 432 5.69 27.26 6.86
CA VAL A 432 4.47 27.94 6.40
C VAL A 432 4.82 28.97 5.34
N MET A 433 4.15 28.89 4.20
CA MET A 433 4.45 29.72 3.03
C MET A 433 3.17 30.22 2.34
N PRO A 434 3.24 31.34 1.59
CA PRO A 434 2.09 31.83 0.81
C PRO A 434 1.72 30.85 -0.32
N TYR A 435 0.60 31.09 -1.00
CA TYR A 435 0.03 30.26 -2.07
C TYR A 435 -0.59 28.94 -1.57
N LYS A 436 -0.90 28.01 -2.50
CA LYS A 436 -1.88 26.92 -2.30
C LYS A 436 -1.34 25.49 -2.50
N THR A 437 -0.06 25.34 -2.80
CA THR A 437 0.58 24.03 -3.06
C THR A 437 1.44 23.59 -1.88
N PHE A 438 1.59 22.28 -1.72
CA PHE A 438 2.66 21.76 -0.87
C PHE A 438 3.99 21.89 -1.62
N ARG A 439 5.06 22.30 -0.92
CA ARG A 439 6.40 22.39 -1.51
C ARG A 439 7.29 21.29 -1.00
N LEU A 440 7.95 20.59 -1.92
CA LEU A 440 8.81 19.47 -1.62
C LEU A 440 10.19 19.70 -2.22
N ASN A 441 11.23 19.37 -1.46
CA ASN A 441 12.59 19.34 -1.98
C ASN A 441 12.71 18.22 -3.04
N PRO A 442 13.14 18.52 -4.28
CA PRO A 442 13.22 17.53 -5.36
C PRO A 442 14.11 16.31 -5.05
N ALA A 443 15.11 16.42 -4.18
CA ALA A 443 15.95 15.29 -3.77
C ALA A 443 15.17 14.20 -3.03
N VAL A 444 14.00 14.54 -2.46
CA VAL A 444 13.10 13.66 -1.69
C VAL A 444 11.94 13.13 -2.56
N CYS A 445 11.89 13.45 -3.85
CA CYS A 445 10.89 12.86 -4.75
C CYS A 445 11.01 11.34 -4.93
N PRO A 446 12.21 10.73 -5.05
CA PRO A 446 12.37 9.30 -5.26
C PRO A 446 11.64 8.38 -4.25
N PRO A 447 11.72 8.59 -2.90
CA PRO A 447 10.97 7.75 -1.95
C PRO A 447 9.44 7.91 -2.06
N TYR A 448 8.92 9.03 -2.56
CA TYR A 448 7.49 9.17 -2.84
C TYR A 448 7.10 8.69 -4.24
N ASN A 449 8.08 8.46 -5.10
CA ASN A 449 7.91 8.30 -6.54
C ASN A 449 7.08 9.44 -7.14
N ALA A 450 7.27 10.65 -6.63
CA ALA A 450 6.48 11.82 -6.94
C ALA A 450 7.07 12.62 -8.11
N ASP A 451 6.21 13.16 -8.96
CA ASP A 451 6.55 14.12 -10.01
C ASP A 451 5.77 15.42 -9.83
N PHE A 452 5.88 16.34 -10.78
CA PHE A 452 5.30 17.69 -10.69
C PHE A 452 4.39 18.02 -11.87
N ASP A 453 3.75 17.01 -12.48
CA ASP A 453 2.84 17.18 -13.62
C ASP A 453 1.36 17.43 -13.21
N GLY A 454 1.09 17.46 -11.91
CA GLY A 454 -0.26 17.55 -11.33
C GLY A 454 -0.47 16.65 -10.11
N ASP A 455 0.54 15.86 -9.75
CA ASP A 455 0.58 15.01 -8.57
C ASP A 455 0.12 15.72 -7.28
N GLU A 456 -0.70 15.01 -6.52
CA GLU A 456 -1.24 15.48 -5.23
C GLU A 456 -0.75 14.60 -4.08
N MET A 457 -0.43 15.22 -2.95
CA MET A 457 0.01 14.51 -1.74
C MET A 457 -0.85 14.86 -0.54
N ASN A 458 -0.85 13.94 0.44
CA ASN A 458 -1.58 14.06 1.68
C ASN A 458 -0.65 14.51 2.81
N LEU A 459 -1.18 15.36 3.69
CA LEU A 459 -0.53 15.79 4.92
C LEU A 459 -1.42 15.42 6.10
N HIS A 460 -0.84 14.80 7.12
CA HIS A 460 -1.52 14.42 8.36
C HIS A 460 -0.79 15.05 9.56
N VAL A 461 -1.55 15.56 10.52
CA VAL A 461 -1.00 16.22 11.71
C VAL A 461 -1.23 15.35 12.95
N PRO A 462 -0.19 14.67 13.47
CA PRO A 462 -0.31 13.89 14.70
C PRO A 462 -0.68 14.80 15.88
N GLN A 463 -1.66 14.38 16.68
CA GLN A 463 -2.25 15.22 17.73
C GLN A 463 -1.58 14.99 19.09
N THR A 464 -1.40 13.74 19.51
CA THR A 464 -0.79 13.42 20.80
C THR A 464 0.72 13.73 20.80
N GLU A 465 1.27 14.07 21.97
CA GLU A 465 2.71 14.30 22.12
C GLU A 465 3.51 13.02 21.82
N GLU A 466 3.03 11.86 22.26
CA GLU A 466 3.66 10.55 21.98
C GLU A 466 3.79 10.29 20.48
N ALA A 467 2.71 10.50 19.71
CA ALA A 467 2.73 10.26 18.26
C ALA A 467 3.63 11.27 17.52
N ARG A 468 3.68 12.53 17.98
CA ARG A 468 4.61 13.53 17.42
C ARG A 468 6.06 13.18 17.71
N ALA A 469 6.37 12.77 18.94
CA ALA A 469 7.71 12.35 19.33
C ALA A 469 8.15 11.08 18.57
N GLU A 470 7.28 10.08 18.46
CA GLU A 470 7.53 8.85 17.70
C GLU A 470 7.81 9.15 16.22
N ALA A 471 6.96 9.95 15.58
CA ALA A 471 7.15 10.39 14.20
C ALA A 471 8.46 11.17 14.02
N GLN A 472 8.79 12.05 14.96
CA GLN A 472 10.02 12.83 14.92
C GLN A 472 11.28 11.97 15.11
N ILE A 473 11.22 10.90 15.90
CA ILE A 473 12.41 10.07 16.18
C ILE A 473 12.61 9.02 15.08
N LEU A 474 11.53 8.36 14.65
CA LEU A 474 11.62 7.17 13.79
C LEU A 474 11.35 7.45 12.31
N MET A 475 10.49 8.44 12.01
CA MET A 475 9.94 8.62 10.66
C MET A 475 10.52 9.82 9.92
N ARG A 476 11.43 10.60 10.52
CA ARG A 476 12.06 11.74 9.86
C ARG A 476 12.74 11.33 8.55
N VAL A 477 12.73 12.24 7.58
CA VAL A 477 13.31 12.01 6.25
C VAL A 477 14.79 11.62 6.33
N GLN A 478 15.59 12.35 7.10
CA GLN A 478 17.02 12.05 7.30
C GLN A 478 17.29 10.64 7.86
N GLU A 479 16.40 10.10 8.70
CA GLU A 479 16.56 8.75 9.29
C GLU A 479 16.22 7.64 8.28
N ASN A 480 15.63 8.01 7.15
CA ASN A 480 15.17 7.10 6.09
C ASN A 480 15.85 7.38 4.74
N ILE A 481 17.05 7.98 4.74
CA ILE A 481 17.83 8.15 3.50
C ILE A 481 18.22 6.79 2.91
N LEU A 482 18.55 5.79 3.74
CA LEU A 482 18.89 4.44 3.29
C LEU A 482 17.63 3.58 3.07
N SER A 483 17.54 2.96 1.89
CA SER A 483 16.42 2.08 1.54
C SER A 483 16.51 0.75 2.29
N PRO A 484 15.43 0.32 2.97
CA PRO A 484 15.37 -1.01 3.61
C PRO A 484 15.43 -2.18 2.63
N ARG A 485 15.22 -1.93 1.33
CA ARG A 485 15.25 -2.98 0.30
C ARG A 485 16.66 -3.44 -0.04
N PHE A 486 17.63 -2.53 -0.06
CA PHE A 486 18.98 -2.82 -0.57
C PHE A 486 20.13 -2.15 0.20
N GLY A 487 19.84 -1.28 1.18
CA GLY A 487 20.85 -0.68 2.05
C GLY A 487 21.71 0.42 1.41
N GLY A 488 21.18 1.10 0.39
CA GLY A 488 21.80 2.28 -0.23
C GLY A 488 20.86 3.49 -0.23
N PRO A 489 21.38 4.69 -0.55
CA PRO A 489 20.64 5.95 -0.41
C PRO A 489 19.56 6.08 -1.49
N ILE A 490 18.29 6.15 -1.10
CA ILE A 490 17.18 6.45 -2.03
C ILE A 490 17.01 7.96 -2.26
N ILE A 491 17.39 8.78 -1.29
CA ILE A 491 17.36 10.24 -1.36
C ILE A 491 18.71 10.72 -1.90
N GLY A 492 18.70 11.58 -2.91
CA GLY A 492 19.91 12.07 -3.55
C GLY A 492 19.63 13.04 -4.69
N GLY A 493 20.70 13.39 -5.41
CA GLY A 493 20.62 14.22 -6.61
C GLY A 493 19.78 13.55 -7.71
N ILE A 494 18.96 14.34 -8.39
CA ILE A 494 18.17 13.96 -9.57
C ILE A 494 18.43 15.01 -10.65
N HIS A 495 18.44 14.58 -11.91
CA HIS A 495 18.51 15.45 -13.09
C HIS A 495 19.54 16.59 -12.93
N ASP A 496 19.10 17.85 -12.81
CA ASP A 496 19.92 19.06 -12.67
C ASP A 496 20.95 19.00 -11.54
N TYR A 497 20.67 18.32 -10.43
CA TYR A 497 21.65 18.16 -9.35
C TYR A 497 22.86 17.34 -9.80
N VAL A 498 22.63 16.35 -10.66
CA VAL A 498 23.69 15.51 -11.22
C VAL A 498 24.43 16.27 -12.33
N THR A 499 23.69 16.83 -13.29
CA THR A 499 24.28 17.61 -14.40
C THR A 499 25.07 18.81 -13.89
N GLY A 500 24.54 19.55 -12.92
CA GLY A 500 25.21 20.71 -12.33
C GLY A 500 26.47 20.34 -11.56
N SER A 501 26.46 19.22 -10.83
CA SER A 501 27.66 18.69 -10.17
C SER A 501 28.71 18.25 -11.18
N PHE A 502 28.29 17.60 -12.26
CA PHE A 502 29.16 17.17 -13.35
C PHE A 502 29.83 18.37 -14.02
N LEU A 503 29.05 19.34 -14.52
CA LEU A 503 29.56 20.54 -15.20
C LEU A 503 30.43 21.43 -14.30
N LEU A 504 30.20 21.40 -12.99
CA LEU A 504 31.03 22.13 -12.04
C LEU A 504 32.38 21.43 -11.82
N THR A 505 32.41 20.10 -11.73
CA THR A 505 33.59 19.35 -11.30
C THR A 505 34.39 18.73 -12.44
N HIS A 506 33.85 18.67 -13.65
CA HIS A 506 34.51 18.08 -14.82
C HIS A 506 35.70 18.93 -15.28
N GLY A 507 36.87 18.31 -15.40
CA GLY A 507 38.10 18.99 -15.83
C GLY A 507 38.58 20.07 -14.87
N GLU A 508 39.30 21.07 -15.40
CA GLU A 508 39.83 22.20 -14.63
C GLU A 508 39.12 23.51 -14.97
N ARG A 509 37.82 23.58 -14.70
CA ARG A 509 37.06 24.82 -14.88
C ARG A 509 37.55 25.90 -13.91
N ARG A 510 38.12 26.97 -14.45
CA ARG A 510 38.56 28.14 -13.69
C ARG A 510 37.37 29.06 -13.40
N ILE A 511 37.16 29.38 -12.13
CA ILE A 511 36.05 30.21 -11.64
C ILE A 511 36.67 31.45 -11.00
N SER A 512 36.26 32.63 -11.46
CA SER A 512 36.71 33.90 -10.92
C SER A 512 36.16 34.14 -9.52
N ARG A 513 36.77 35.07 -8.77
CA ARG A 513 36.27 35.48 -7.44
C ARG A 513 34.79 35.87 -7.45
N ALA A 514 34.34 36.59 -8.48
CA ALA A 514 32.94 36.99 -8.61
C ALA A 514 32.00 35.78 -8.79
N GLY A 515 32.38 34.83 -9.64
CA GLY A 515 31.62 33.59 -9.82
C GLY A 515 31.57 32.74 -8.55
N LEU A 516 32.69 32.66 -7.81
CA LEU A 516 32.76 31.98 -6.52
C LEU A 516 31.77 32.59 -5.52
N MET A 517 31.76 33.91 -5.39
CA MET A 517 30.85 34.61 -4.46
C MET A 517 29.38 34.40 -4.82
N GLU A 518 29.03 34.37 -6.12
CA GLU A 518 27.65 34.14 -6.54
C GLU A 518 27.18 32.71 -6.24
N VAL A 519 28.05 31.72 -6.42
CA VAL A 519 27.73 30.33 -6.09
C VAL A 519 27.64 30.13 -4.58
N LEU A 520 28.52 30.76 -3.81
CA LEU A 520 28.57 30.61 -2.34
C LEU A 520 27.59 31.52 -1.58
N LYS A 521 26.83 32.39 -2.26
CA LYS A 521 25.95 33.42 -1.66
C LYS A 521 24.94 32.90 -0.63
N LYS A 522 24.48 31.65 -0.77
CA LYS A 522 23.52 31.01 0.16
C LYS A 522 24.18 30.17 1.25
N TYR A 523 25.50 30.07 1.26
CA TYR A 523 26.24 29.30 2.23
C TYR A 523 26.76 30.21 3.33
N ASP A 524 26.66 29.73 4.56
CA ASP A 524 27.28 30.35 5.72
C ASP A 524 28.75 29.89 5.83
N ILE A 525 29.59 30.36 4.89
CA ILE A 525 31.02 30.05 4.84
C ILE A 525 31.80 31.31 5.22
N ASN A 526 32.51 31.24 6.34
CA ASN A 526 33.31 32.35 6.86
C ASN A 526 34.71 32.43 6.22
N ASP A 527 35.27 31.29 5.80
CA ASP A 527 36.62 31.20 5.24
C ASP A 527 36.59 30.61 3.84
N LEU A 528 37.11 31.37 2.87
CA LEU A 528 37.29 30.89 1.50
C LEU A 528 38.58 30.07 1.40
N PRO A 529 38.59 28.99 0.60
CA PRO A 529 39.82 28.26 0.34
C PRO A 529 40.83 29.15 -0.40
N GLU A 530 42.12 28.85 -0.26
CA GLU A 530 43.16 29.54 -1.02
C GLU A 530 42.94 29.36 -2.54
N PRO A 531 43.19 30.41 -3.35
CA PRO A 531 43.04 30.31 -4.79
C PRO A 531 44.02 29.27 -5.34
N LYS A 532 43.56 28.45 -6.29
CA LYS A 532 44.41 27.43 -6.92
C LYS A 532 45.53 28.06 -7.76
N GLY A 533 45.30 29.27 -8.28
CA GLY A 533 46.28 30.03 -9.03
C GLY A 533 45.77 31.42 -9.40
N TYR A 534 46.54 32.12 -10.22
CA TYR A 534 46.20 33.41 -10.79
C TYR A 534 46.08 33.28 -12.30
N ASP A 535 45.10 33.97 -12.90
CA ASP A 535 44.90 33.97 -14.34
C ASP A 535 45.95 34.84 -15.06
N GLU A 536 45.89 34.89 -16.39
CA GLU A 536 46.81 35.67 -17.23
C GLU A 536 46.76 37.19 -16.95
N ARG A 537 45.73 37.66 -16.24
CA ARG A 537 45.51 39.06 -15.84
C ARG A 537 45.92 39.31 -14.39
N GLY A 538 46.42 38.29 -13.68
CA GLY A 538 46.81 38.37 -12.27
C GLY A 538 45.64 38.27 -11.28
N GLU A 539 44.44 37.88 -11.73
CA GLU A 539 43.27 37.69 -10.87
C GLU A 539 43.24 36.26 -10.29
N PRO A 540 42.93 36.08 -9.00
CA PRO A 540 42.86 34.75 -8.39
C PRO A 540 41.68 33.94 -8.95
N TYR A 541 41.91 32.65 -9.21
CA TYR A 541 40.88 31.70 -9.63
C TYR A 541 40.80 30.48 -8.72
N TRP A 542 39.60 29.89 -8.69
CA TRP A 542 39.28 28.64 -7.99
C TRP A 542 38.79 27.60 -8.98
N THR A 543 38.76 26.33 -8.55
CA THR A 543 38.19 25.25 -9.35
C THR A 543 36.88 24.74 -8.77
N GLY A 544 36.02 24.18 -9.62
CA GLY A 544 34.79 23.57 -9.14
C GLY A 544 35.01 22.36 -8.23
N LYS A 545 36.17 21.68 -8.34
CA LYS A 545 36.59 20.64 -7.38
C LYS A 545 36.83 21.22 -5.97
N GLN A 546 37.48 22.38 -5.86
CA GLN A 546 37.62 23.08 -4.57
C GLN A 546 36.25 23.48 -4.01
N MET A 547 35.33 23.93 -4.87
CA MET A 547 33.98 24.32 -4.44
C MET A 547 33.16 23.14 -3.92
N PHE A 548 33.22 21.99 -4.59
CA PHE A 548 32.57 20.77 -4.10
C PHE A 548 33.20 20.26 -2.80
N SER A 549 34.50 20.49 -2.59
CA SER A 549 35.18 20.14 -1.33
C SER A 549 34.62 20.88 -0.11
N LEU A 550 34.04 22.08 -0.30
CA LEU A 550 33.45 22.87 0.79
C LEU A 550 32.17 22.25 1.37
N VAL A 551 31.48 21.39 0.61
CA VAL A 551 30.26 20.73 1.09
C VAL A 551 30.55 19.38 1.75
N LEU A 552 31.75 18.82 1.56
CA LEU A 552 32.14 17.54 2.12
C LEU A 552 32.53 17.66 3.61
N PRO A 553 32.23 16.64 4.44
CA PRO A 553 32.72 16.59 5.81
C PRO A 553 34.23 16.33 5.83
N ARG A 554 34.94 17.00 6.76
CA ARG A 554 36.36 16.74 7.04
C ARG A 554 36.57 15.30 7.49
N GLY A 555 37.68 14.68 7.11
CA GLY A 555 37.99 13.27 7.40
C GLY A 555 37.37 12.25 6.45
N LEU A 556 36.58 12.68 5.45
CA LEU A 556 36.01 11.77 4.45
C LEU A 556 37.08 11.34 3.45
N ASN A 557 37.28 10.02 3.34
CA ASN A 557 38.19 9.43 2.36
C ASN A 557 37.43 8.42 1.49
N LEU A 558 37.44 8.61 0.18
CA LEU A 558 36.69 7.78 -0.76
C LEU A 558 37.33 7.77 -2.15
N SER A 559 37.43 6.58 -2.76
CA SER A 559 37.92 6.40 -4.12
C SER A 559 37.02 5.47 -4.93
N PHE A 560 36.53 5.89 -6.09
CA PHE A 560 35.65 5.08 -6.94
C PHE A 560 35.64 5.54 -8.40
N LYS A 561 35.13 4.69 -9.29
CA LYS A 561 34.88 5.02 -10.70
C LYS A 561 33.54 5.72 -10.83
N ALA A 562 33.51 6.82 -11.58
CA ALA A 562 32.31 7.52 -11.99
C ALA A 562 31.48 6.67 -12.99
N ASP A 563 30.18 6.95 -13.11
CA ASP A 563 29.23 6.31 -14.05
C ASP A 563 29.69 6.48 -15.51
N PHE A 564 30.25 7.64 -15.86
CA PHE A 564 30.72 7.92 -17.22
C PHE A 564 32.05 7.26 -17.61
N CYS A 565 32.64 6.45 -16.73
CA CYS A 565 33.89 5.77 -17.02
C CYS A 565 33.77 4.86 -18.25
N LEU A 566 34.54 5.16 -19.31
CA LEU A 566 34.54 4.45 -20.60
C LEU A 566 35.04 2.99 -20.57
N ALA A 567 35.34 2.45 -19.38
CA ALA A 567 35.81 1.08 -19.17
C ALA A 567 36.96 0.68 -20.12
N CYS A 568 37.97 1.54 -20.22
CA CYS A 568 39.15 1.32 -21.06
C CYS A 568 39.83 -0.04 -20.75
N GLU A 569 40.43 -0.67 -21.76
CA GLU A 569 41.10 -1.98 -21.64
C GLU A 569 42.16 -2.00 -20.52
N GLN A 570 42.85 -0.87 -20.33
CA GLN A 570 43.75 -0.64 -19.20
C GLN A 570 43.27 0.55 -18.37
N CYS A 571 42.99 0.31 -17.10
CA CYS A 571 42.53 1.35 -16.17
C CYS A 571 43.73 2.00 -15.46
N LYS A 572 43.99 3.29 -15.74
CA LYS A 572 45.03 4.10 -15.08
C LYS A 572 44.67 4.54 -13.65
N GLY A 573 43.50 4.13 -13.13
CA GLY A 573 43.05 4.47 -11.78
C GLY A 573 42.98 5.99 -11.57
N PRO A 574 43.62 6.55 -10.52
CA PRO A 574 43.63 7.99 -10.24
C PRO A 574 44.18 8.88 -11.37
N ASP A 575 45.04 8.35 -12.25
CA ASP A 575 45.62 9.11 -13.37
C ASP A 575 44.82 8.88 -14.67
N CYS A 576 43.49 8.82 -14.55
CA CYS A 576 42.59 8.65 -15.67
C CYS A 576 42.56 9.90 -16.55
N ASP A 577 42.93 9.76 -17.82
CA ASP A 577 42.94 10.87 -18.80
C ASP A 577 41.54 11.50 -18.99
N ASN A 578 40.47 10.75 -18.71
CA ASN A 578 39.08 11.19 -18.85
C ASN A 578 38.50 11.79 -17.56
N ASP A 579 39.29 11.95 -16.49
CA ASP A 579 38.84 12.47 -15.18
C ASP A 579 37.64 11.69 -14.58
N ALA A 580 37.58 10.38 -14.85
CA ALA A 580 36.46 9.49 -14.48
C ALA A 580 36.71 8.68 -13.18
N PHE A 581 37.85 8.90 -12.51
CA PHE A 581 38.19 8.24 -11.25
C PHE A 581 38.18 9.26 -10.11
N VAL A 582 37.18 9.17 -9.24
CA VAL A 582 36.96 10.09 -8.13
C VAL A 582 37.86 9.73 -6.97
N VAL A 583 38.60 10.72 -6.46
CA VAL A 583 39.46 10.62 -5.28
C VAL A 583 39.15 11.76 -4.33
N ILE A 584 38.63 11.43 -3.16
CA ILE A 584 38.35 12.34 -2.05
C ILE A 584 39.27 11.93 -0.89
N GLU A 585 40.06 12.87 -0.39
CA GLU A 585 40.94 12.69 0.77
C GLU A 585 40.74 13.82 1.78
N ASP A 586 40.53 13.47 3.04
CA ASP A 586 40.23 14.40 4.14
C ASP A 586 39.14 15.46 3.81
N GLY A 587 38.13 15.07 3.04
CA GLY A 587 37.06 15.97 2.58
C GLY A 587 37.44 16.89 1.41
N GLN A 588 38.59 16.70 0.78
CA GLN A 588 39.01 17.41 -0.43
C GLN A 588 38.86 16.53 -1.68
N LEU A 589 38.13 17.02 -2.68
CA LEU A 589 38.02 16.39 -4.00
C LEU A 589 39.28 16.71 -4.82
N LEU A 590 40.21 15.76 -4.88
CA LEU A 590 41.49 15.94 -5.56
C LEU A 590 41.38 15.67 -7.07
N LYS A 591 40.73 14.56 -7.45
CA LYS A 591 40.59 14.10 -8.83
C LYS A 591 39.20 13.53 -9.08
N GLY A 592 38.79 13.51 -10.34
CA GLY A 592 37.54 12.94 -10.80
C GLY A 592 36.38 13.92 -10.88
N THR A 593 35.37 13.52 -11.65
CA THR A 593 34.12 14.26 -11.85
C THR A 593 32.97 13.65 -11.04
N ILE A 594 32.13 14.49 -10.45
CA ILE A 594 30.97 14.10 -9.64
C ILE A 594 29.75 13.91 -10.56
N ASP A 595 29.21 12.70 -10.59
CA ASP A 595 28.05 12.32 -11.41
C ASP A 595 27.00 11.54 -10.61
N ALA A 596 26.10 10.81 -11.30
CA ALA A 596 25.05 10.02 -10.66
C ALA A 596 25.60 8.96 -9.69
N GLU A 597 26.77 8.38 -9.95
CA GLU A 597 27.38 7.39 -9.05
C GLU A 597 27.87 8.02 -7.74
N ALA A 598 28.24 9.29 -7.78
CA ALA A 598 28.70 10.03 -6.61
C ALA A 598 27.54 10.52 -5.73
N VAL A 599 26.56 11.22 -6.32
CA VAL A 599 25.52 11.97 -5.59
C VAL A 599 24.09 11.59 -5.96
N GLY A 600 23.88 10.77 -6.99
CA GLY A 600 22.57 10.46 -7.52
C GLY A 600 21.70 9.65 -6.55
N ALA A 601 20.38 9.78 -6.67
CA ALA A 601 19.44 8.89 -6.00
C ALA A 601 19.72 7.42 -6.39
N PHE A 602 19.57 6.49 -5.43
CA PHE A 602 19.89 5.06 -5.53
C PHE A 602 21.38 4.69 -5.64
N LYS A 603 22.19 5.50 -6.32
CA LYS A 603 23.60 5.20 -6.63
C LYS A 603 24.62 5.93 -5.72
N GLY A 604 24.25 7.05 -5.12
CA GLY A 604 25.16 8.04 -4.54
C GLY A 604 26.11 7.51 -3.46
N LYS A 605 27.33 7.13 -3.84
CA LYS A 605 28.36 6.57 -2.94
C LYS A 605 28.85 7.57 -1.88
N VAL A 606 28.85 8.85 -2.18
CA VAL A 606 29.27 9.89 -1.23
C VAL A 606 28.25 9.98 -0.10
N THR A 607 26.96 10.09 -0.42
CA THR A 607 25.87 10.11 0.56
C THR A 607 25.84 8.83 1.40
N ASP A 608 25.96 7.67 0.73
CA ASP A 608 26.01 6.37 1.40
C ASP A 608 27.14 6.30 2.44
N ARG A 609 28.33 6.78 2.08
CA ARG A 609 29.49 6.78 2.98
C ARG A 609 29.30 7.73 4.16
N ILE A 610 28.80 8.94 3.90
CA ILE A 610 28.58 9.93 4.96
C ILE A 610 27.63 9.40 6.02
N ILE A 611 26.52 8.75 5.63
CA ILE A 611 25.55 8.19 6.58
C ILE A 611 26.16 7.07 7.42
N LYS A 612 27.00 6.22 6.80
CA LYS A 612 27.58 5.04 7.46
C LYS A 612 28.77 5.36 8.38
N GLU A 613 29.55 6.40 8.09
CA GLU A 613 30.70 6.80 8.92
C GLU A 613 30.39 7.88 9.95
N TYR A 614 29.44 8.75 9.64
CA TYR A 614 29.06 9.87 10.48
C TYR A 614 27.64 9.65 11.01
N ASP A 615 26.79 10.66 10.92
CA ASP A 615 25.42 10.66 11.42
C ASP A 615 24.44 11.06 10.29
N PRO A 616 23.19 10.57 10.30
CA PRO A 616 22.14 11.01 9.37
C PRO A 616 21.97 12.53 9.28
N SER A 617 22.23 13.26 10.37
CA SER A 617 22.16 14.74 10.38
C SER A 617 23.25 15.39 9.53
N VAL A 618 24.46 14.81 9.50
CA VAL A 618 25.57 15.26 8.64
C VAL A 618 25.23 14.99 7.17
N ALA A 619 24.65 13.82 6.89
CA ALA A 619 24.20 13.48 5.54
C ALA A 619 23.08 14.40 5.04
N SER A 620 22.11 14.74 5.90
CA SER A 620 21.07 15.72 5.58
C SER A 620 21.67 17.08 5.23
N THR A 621 22.63 17.55 6.03
CA THR A 621 23.32 18.83 5.80
C THR A 621 24.11 18.81 4.49
N PHE A 622 24.80 17.69 4.20
CA PHE A 622 25.48 17.48 2.93
C PHE A 622 24.51 17.54 1.75
N LEU A 623 23.36 16.84 1.82
CA LEU A 623 22.37 16.85 0.75
C LEU A 623 21.78 18.24 0.50
N ASP A 624 21.41 18.97 1.55
CA ASP A 624 20.90 20.34 1.45
C ASP A 624 21.95 21.27 0.79
N ARG A 625 23.22 21.14 1.18
CA ARG A 625 24.33 21.93 0.63
C ARG A 625 24.69 21.53 -0.79
N MET A 626 24.74 20.23 -1.10
CA MET A 626 25.12 19.71 -2.41
C MET A 626 24.08 20.07 -3.47
N THR A 627 22.79 19.94 -3.15
CA THR A 627 21.70 20.26 -4.10
C THR A 627 21.71 21.74 -4.48
N LEU A 628 21.89 22.64 -3.52
CA LEU A 628 22.05 24.08 -3.78
C LEU A 628 23.31 24.37 -4.62
N LEU A 629 24.40 23.63 -4.40
CA LEU A 629 25.69 23.88 -5.06
C LEU A 629 25.57 23.50 -6.52
N ALA A 630 24.99 22.33 -6.78
CA ALA A 630 24.74 21.84 -8.11
C ALA A 630 23.83 22.77 -8.91
N LEU A 631 22.76 23.30 -8.30
CA LEU A 631 21.88 24.27 -8.96
C LEU A 631 22.60 25.56 -9.33
N ARG A 632 23.47 26.07 -8.44
CA ARG A 632 24.27 27.26 -8.76
C ARG A 632 25.33 26.96 -9.81
N GLY A 633 25.91 25.75 -9.77
CA GLY A 633 26.85 25.26 -10.77
C GLY A 633 26.23 25.22 -12.17
N ILE A 634 25.03 24.65 -12.32
CA ILE A 634 24.35 24.61 -13.62
C ILE A 634 23.92 26.00 -14.10
N MET A 635 23.48 26.88 -13.20
CA MET A 635 23.16 28.28 -13.54
C MET A 635 24.40 29.07 -14.00
N LEU A 636 25.56 28.84 -13.37
CA LEU A 636 26.82 29.45 -13.77
C LEU A 636 27.30 28.90 -15.12
N ALA A 637 27.07 27.61 -15.36
CA ALA A 637 27.43 26.97 -16.62
C ALA A 637 26.62 27.48 -17.79
N GLY A 638 25.31 27.72 -17.57
CA GLY A 638 24.35 27.90 -18.66
C GLY A 638 24.13 26.57 -19.35
N PHE A 639 22.97 25.95 -19.13
CA PHE A 639 22.67 24.64 -19.69
C PHE A 639 21.33 24.67 -20.43
N SER A 640 21.36 24.31 -21.71
CA SER A 640 20.20 24.27 -22.59
C SER A 640 20.38 23.12 -23.58
N PHE A 641 19.26 22.59 -24.06
CA PHE A 641 19.24 21.56 -25.10
C PHE A 641 18.65 22.16 -26.36
N GLY A 642 19.42 22.15 -27.45
CA GLY A 642 19.03 22.65 -28.77
C GLY A 642 18.62 21.52 -29.72
N ILE A 643 18.06 21.88 -30.87
CA ILE A 643 17.78 20.90 -31.94
C ILE A 643 19.06 20.42 -32.62
N ASP A 644 20.10 21.24 -32.59
CA ASP A 644 21.44 21.00 -33.11
C ASP A 644 22.25 20.01 -32.25
N ASP A 645 21.87 19.80 -30.98
CA ASP A 645 22.41 18.71 -30.16
C ASP A 645 22.08 17.32 -30.73
N GLU A 646 21.16 17.22 -31.69
CA GLU A 646 20.82 15.97 -32.37
C GLU A 646 21.40 15.92 -33.80
N ASP A 647 22.12 16.95 -34.25
CA ASP A 647 22.71 16.96 -35.59
C ASP A 647 23.91 16.01 -35.67
N ILE A 648 23.89 15.13 -36.66
CA ILE A 648 25.02 14.29 -37.03
C ILE A 648 25.61 14.79 -38.36
N PRO A 649 26.96 14.81 -38.50
CA PRO A 649 27.59 15.16 -39.77
C PRO A 649 27.16 14.22 -40.91
N VAL A 650 27.12 14.70 -42.14
CA VAL A 650 26.78 13.90 -43.34
C VAL A 650 27.57 12.58 -43.43
N PRO A 651 28.90 12.53 -43.15
CA PRO A 651 29.63 11.27 -43.16
C PRO A 651 29.15 10.25 -42.13
N ALA A 652 28.60 10.71 -41.00
CA ALA A 652 28.04 9.84 -39.98
C ALA A 652 26.67 9.29 -40.42
N ALA A 653 25.85 10.12 -41.07
CA ALA A 653 24.56 9.71 -41.65
C ALA A 653 24.76 8.65 -42.74
N GLU A 654 25.70 8.87 -43.67
CA GLU A 654 26.04 7.88 -44.72
C GLU A 654 26.52 6.54 -44.13
N GLN A 655 27.32 6.58 -43.06
CA GLN A 655 27.74 5.36 -42.36
C GLN A 655 26.57 4.64 -41.68
N ILE A 656 25.61 5.38 -41.13
CA ILE A 656 24.40 4.79 -40.51
C ILE A 656 23.53 4.14 -41.59
N ASP A 657 23.34 4.80 -42.73
CA ASP A 657 22.59 4.27 -43.88
C ASP A 657 23.25 3.01 -44.46
N ASP A 658 24.57 2.97 -44.52
CA ASP A 658 25.30 1.77 -44.96
C ASP A 658 25.10 0.60 -43.99
N VAL A 659 25.05 0.87 -42.67
CA VAL A 659 24.80 -0.15 -41.64
C VAL A 659 23.37 -0.68 -41.72
N THR A 660 22.37 0.19 -41.85
CA THR A 660 20.96 -0.22 -41.97
C THR A 660 20.72 -0.98 -43.27
N ARG A 661 21.29 -0.54 -44.40
CA ARG A 661 21.24 -1.26 -45.69
C ARG A 661 21.84 -2.66 -45.58
N THR A 662 23.04 -2.77 -45.01
CA THR A 662 23.70 -4.07 -44.79
C THR A 662 22.86 -4.99 -43.90
N ALA A 663 22.19 -4.44 -42.88
CA ALA A 663 21.28 -5.20 -42.03
C ALA A 663 20.06 -5.73 -42.80
N ARG A 664 19.44 -4.90 -43.67
CA ARG A 664 18.33 -5.34 -44.55
C ARG A 664 18.76 -6.48 -45.47
N GLU A 665 19.93 -6.36 -46.10
CA GLU A 665 20.48 -7.40 -46.98
C GLU A 665 20.73 -8.71 -46.22
N ASN A 666 21.24 -8.64 -45.00
CA ASN A 666 21.45 -9.82 -44.16
C ASN A 666 20.13 -10.47 -43.74
N VAL A 667 19.09 -9.68 -43.43
CA VAL A 667 17.74 -10.19 -43.17
C VAL A 667 17.18 -10.89 -44.40
N GLN A 668 17.38 -10.32 -45.59
CA GLN A 668 16.94 -10.91 -46.84
C GLN A 668 17.62 -12.27 -47.10
N LYS A 669 18.94 -12.38 -46.87
CA LYS A 669 19.67 -13.65 -46.95
C LYS A 669 19.14 -14.70 -45.97
N LEU A 670 18.77 -14.30 -44.75
CA LEU A 670 18.16 -15.22 -43.77
C LEU A 670 16.79 -15.73 -44.24
N ILE A 671 15.99 -14.87 -44.87
CA ILE A 671 14.68 -15.25 -45.45
C ILE A 671 14.85 -16.19 -46.63
N GLU A 672 15.86 -15.96 -47.48
CA GLU A 672 16.19 -16.84 -48.60
C GLU A 672 16.65 -18.22 -48.14
N ALA A 673 17.56 -18.28 -47.15
CA ALA A 673 17.98 -19.54 -46.54
C ALA A 673 16.81 -20.31 -45.91
N TYR A 674 15.88 -19.60 -45.27
CA TYR A 674 14.66 -20.19 -44.72
C TYR A 674 13.75 -20.76 -45.82
N ARG A 675 13.54 -20.02 -46.92
CA ARG A 675 12.75 -20.49 -48.08
C ARG A 675 13.40 -21.67 -48.79
N ALA A 676 14.73 -21.74 -48.82
CA ALA A 676 15.50 -22.85 -49.37
C ALA A 676 15.54 -24.09 -48.44
N GLY A 677 15.10 -23.96 -47.19
CA GLY A 677 15.17 -25.04 -46.20
C GLY A 677 16.57 -25.29 -45.63
N GLU A 678 17.49 -24.34 -45.80
CA GLU A 678 18.90 -24.43 -45.38
C GLU A 678 19.13 -23.84 -43.98
N LEU A 679 18.10 -23.26 -43.36
CA LEU A 679 18.21 -22.63 -42.05
C LEU A 679 18.25 -23.68 -40.92
N GLU A 680 19.37 -23.76 -40.21
CA GLU A 680 19.47 -24.62 -39.03
C GLU A 680 18.64 -24.10 -37.84
N PRO A 681 17.77 -24.94 -37.23
CA PRO A 681 16.96 -24.56 -36.09
C PRO A 681 17.82 -24.34 -34.85
N LEU A 682 17.47 -23.33 -34.04
CA LEU A 682 18.05 -23.18 -32.71
C LEU A 682 17.54 -24.29 -31.78
N PRO A 683 18.37 -24.78 -30.83
CA PRO A 683 17.95 -25.81 -29.89
C PRO A 683 16.65 -25.44 -29.14
N GLY A 684 15.65 -26.32 -29.20
CA GLY A 684 14.36 -26.14 -28.52
C GLY A 684 13.41 -25.13 -29.17
N ARG A 685 13.70 -24.65 -30.38
CA ARG A 685 12.88 -23.68 -31.12
C ARG A 685 12.43 -24.24 -32.46
N THR A 686 11.27 -23.78 -32.93
CA THR A 686 10.82 -24.07 -34.30
C THR A 686 11.68 -23.32 -35.32
N LEU A 687 11.65 -23.74 -36.59
CA LEU A 687 12.34 -23.04 -37.67
C LEU A 687 11.85 -21.60 -37.83
N ASP A 688 10.54 -21.37 -37.70
CA ASP A 688 9.92 -20.05 -37.80
C ASP A 688 10.36 -19.12 -36.65
N GLU A 689 10.38 -19.64 -35.42
CA GLU A 689 10.91 -18.91 -34.27
C GLU A 689 12.40 -18.62 -34.42
N THR A 690 13.15 -19.57 -34.98
CA THR A 690 14.58 -19.41 -35.24
C THR A 690 14.85 -18.29 -36.22
N LEU A 691 14.09 -18.22 -37.32
CA LEU A 691 14.18 -17.13 -38.30
C LEU A 691 13.94 -15.79 -37.62
N GLU A 692 12.84 -15.66 -36.88
CA GLU A 692 12.48 -14.41 -36.19
C GLU A 692 13.56 -13.96 -35.20
N MET A 693 14.08 -14.87 -34.38
CA MET A 693 15.14 -14.54 -33.42
C MET A 693 16.42 -14.07 -34.11
N ARG A 694 16.85 -14.73 -35.20
CA ARG A 694 18.04 -14.33 -35.97
C ARG A 694 17.84 -12.97 -36.64
N ILE A 695 16.65 -12.68 -37.16
CA ILE A 695 16.32 -11.36 -37.72
C ILE A 695 16.37 -10.29 -36.64
N MET A 696 15.70 -10.50 -35.50
CA MET A 696 15.70 -9.54 -34.38
C MET A 696 17.12 -9.28 -33.87
N GLN A 697 17.97 -10.30 -33.75
CA GLN A 697 19.36 -10.15 -33.34
C GLN A 697 20.17 -9.33 -34.36
N THR A 698 19.95 -9.55 -35.65
CA THR A 698 20.64 -8.82 -36.73
C THR A 698 20.25 -7.34 -36.72
N LEU A 699 18.95 -7.04 -36.64
CA LEU A 699 18.44 -5.67 -36.59
C LEU A 699 18.81 -4.95 -35.28
N GLY A 700 18.85 -5.68 -34.16
CA GLY A 700 19.33 -5.14 -32.87
C GLY A 700 20.80 -4.72 -32.93
N LYS A 701 21.67 -5.56 -33.51
CA LYS A 701 23.09 -5.23 -33.72
C LYS A 701 23.28 -4.01 -34.64
N ALA A 702 22.43 -3.87 -35.66
CA ALA A 702 22.47 -2.73 -36.57
C ALA A 702 22.17 -1.42 -35.82
N ARG A 703 21.09 -1.39 -35.03
CA ARG A 703 20.75 -0.25 -34.17
C ARG A 703 21.88 0.11 -33.21
N ASP A 704 22.45 -0.89 -32.53
CA ASP A 704 23.55 -0.64 -31.56
C ASP A 704 24.82 -0.11 -32.26
N SER A 705 25.07 -0.55 -33.50
CA SER A 705 26.18 -0.07 -34.32
C SER A 705 25.96 1.36 -34.80
N ALA A 706 24.74 1.69 -35.25
CA ALA A 706 24.33 3.04 -35.60
C ALA A 706 24.51 4.00 -34.40
N GLY A 707 24.13 3.56 -33.19
CA GLY A 707 24.35 4.33 -31.97
C GLY A 707 25.81 4.58 -31.63
N LYS A 708 26.69 3.59 -31.86
CA LYS A 708 28.15 3.76 -31.69
C LYS A 708 28.78 4.69 -32.74
N ILE A 709 28.17 4.80 -33.92
CA ILE A 709 28.60 5.75 -34.95
C ILE A 709 28.18 7.15 -34.52
N ALA A 710 26.90 7.37 -34.23
CA ALA A 710 26.38 8.65 -33.74
C ALA A 710 27.15 9.14 -32.50
N GLY A 711 27.36 8.28 -31.51
CA GLY A 711 28.09 8.61 -30.28
C GLY A 711 29.57 8.95 -30.46
N ARG A 712 30.20 8.61 -31.60
CA ARG A 712 31.58 9.05 -31.90
C ARG A 712 31.67 10.49 -32.36
N TYR A 713 30.60 11.00 -32.99
CA TYR A 713 30.54 12.37 -33.49
C TYR A 713 29.87 13.33 -32.52
N LEU A 714 29.11 12.81 -31.55
CA LEU A 714 28.49 13.58 -30.47
C LEU A 714 29.46 13.62 -29.26
N GLY A 715 30.16 14.74 -29.09
CA GLY A 715 31.13 14.95 -28.01
C GLY A 715 30.53 15.41 -26.68
N LEU A 716 31.37 15.63 -25.65
CA LEU A 716 30.94 16.14 -24.34
C LEU A 716 30.54 17.62 -24.35
N ASP A 717 30.80 18.34 -25.45
CA ASP A 717 30.32 19.72 -25.65
C ASP A 717 28.80 19.78 -25.92
N ASN A 718 28.18 18.63 -26.19
CA ASN A 718 26.76 18.49 -26.46
C ASN A 718 25.97 18.24 -25.16
N SER A 719 24.94 19.05 -24.93
CA SER A 719 24.14 18.99 -23.70
C SER A 719 23.40 17.66 -23.56
N GLY A 720 22.91 17.09 -24.66
CA GLY A 720 22.29 15.77 -24.71
C GLY A 720 23.22 14.68 -24.21
N VAL A 721 24.46 14.68 -24.70
CA VAL A 721 25.49 13.71 -24.29
C VAL A 721 25.83 13.89 -22.82
N VAL A 722 26.01 15.12 -22.34
CA VAL A 722 26.27 15.37 -20.91
C VAL A 722 25.16 14.78 -20.03
N MET A 723 23.89 14.96 -20.37
CA MET A 723 22.78 14.39 -19.59
C MET A 723 22.76 12.86 -19.59
N ALA A 724 23.03 12.25 -20.74
CA ALA A 724 23.05 10.79 -20.88
C ALA A 724 24.25 10.15 -20.16
N VAL A 725 25.42 10.78 -20.26
CA VAL A 725 26.69 10.25 -19.77
C VAL A 725 26.87 10.49 -18.27
N SER A 726 26.42 11.64 -17.75
CA SER A 726 26.41 11.91 -16.30
C SER A 726 25.40 11.07 -15.51
N GLY A 727 24.49 10.37 -16.20
CA GLY A 727 23.42 9.58 -15.59
C GLY A 727 22.29 10.45 -15.02
N ALA A 728 22.21 11.72 -15.40
CA ALA A 728 21.19 12.66 -14.94
C ALA A 728 19.80 12.32 -15.52
N ARG A 729 19.65 12.37 -16.84
CA ARG A 729 18.40 12.05 -17.53
C ARG A 729 18.68 11.65 -18.97
N GLY A 730 18.01 10.60 -19.43
CA GLY A 730 18.22 10.06 -20.78
C GLY A 730 19.35 9.03 -20.82
N SER A 731 19.53 8.43 -21.99
CA SER A 731 20.54 7.41 -22.22
C SER A 731 21.13 7.60 -23.62
N MET A 732 22.32 7.03 -23.86
CA MET A 732 22.91 7.01 -25.21
C MET A 732 22.00 6.29 -26.22
N LEU A 733 21.18 5.34 -25.78
CA LEU A 733 20.19 4.70 -26.63
C LEU A 733 19.09 5.67 -27.07
N ASN A 734 18.61 6.54 -26.19
CA ASN A 734 17.58 7.53 -26.56
C ASN A 734 18.14 8.55 -27.56
N LEU A 735 19.37 9.03 -27.35
CA LEU A 735 20.06 9.88 -28.32
C LEU A 735 20.24 9.19 -29.68
N THR A 736 20.57 7.89 -29.65
CA THR A 736 20.63 7.07 -30.88
C THR A 736 19.29 7.02 -31.61
N GLN A 737 18.18 6.93 -30.90
CA GLN A 737 16.85 6.91 -31.52
C GLN A 737 16.45 8.28 -32.10
N MET A 738 16.91 9.37 -31.47
CA MET A 738 16.64 10.72 -31.93
C MET A 738 17.46 11.08 -33.16
N ALA A 739 18.74 10.69 -33.21
CA ALA A 739 19.68 11.12 -34.25
C ALA A 739 20.08 10.05 -35.29
N ALA A 740 19.85 8.76 -35.04
CA ALA A 740 20.29 7.67 -35.95
C ALA A 740 19.15 6.81 -36.45
N CYS A 741 18.57 5.94 -35.60
CA CYS A 741 17.40 5.13 -35.99
C CYS A 741 16.62 4.63 -34.77
N VAL A 742 15.29 4.56 -34.88
CA VAL A 742 14.43 4.07 -33.79
C VAL A 742 14.60 2.54 -33.60
N GLY A 743 14.73 1.80 -34.71
CA GLY A 743 14.97 0.36 -34.74
C GLY A 743 13.70 -0.51 -34.70
N GLN A 744 13.87 -1.80 -34.39
CA GLN A 744 12.80 -2.80 -34.45
C GLN A 744 11.71 -2.57 -33.41
N GLN A 745 10.46 -2.44 -33.85
CA GLN A 745 9.27 -2.42 -32.99
C GLN A 745 8.79 -3.85 -32.73
N SER A 746 8.40 -4.15 -31.50
CA SER A 746 7.90 -5.46 -31.10
C SER A 746 6.58 -5.36 -30.36
N VAL A 747 5.84 -6.47 -30.35
CA VAL A 747 4.65 -6.67 -29.52
C VAL A 747 4.78 -8.02 -28.84
N ARG A 748 4.79 -8.05 -27.50
CA ARG A 748 4.90 -9.28 -26.69
C ARG A 748 6.14 -10.12 -27.00
N GLY A 749 7.24 -9.46 -27.34
CA GLY A 749 8.53 -10.09 -27.62
C GLY A 749 8.73 -10.58 -29.06
N GLU A 750 7.72 -10.48 -29.93
CA GLU A 750 7.82 -10.82 -31.35
C GLU A 750 7.75 -9.57 -32.23
N ARG A 751 8.22 -9.66 -33.49
CA ARG A 751 7.97 -8.62 -34.49
C ARG A 751 6.47 -8.51 -34.80
N ILE A 752 6.06 -7.37 -35.33
CA ILE A 752 4.65 -7.08 -35.57
C ILE A 752 4.12 -7.97 -36.70
N ARG A 753 3.23 -8.92 -36.38
CA ARG A 753 2.59 -9.83 -37.37
C ARG A 753 1.08 -9.63 -37.49
N ARG A 754 0.45 -9.02 -36.49
CA ARG A 754 -1.02 -8.84 -36.44
C ARG A 754 -1.45 -7.79 -37.47
N GLY A 755 -2.33 -8.18 -38.40
CA GLY A 755 -2.76 -7.33 -39.50
C GLY A 755 -3.76 -8.02 -40.42
N TYR A 756 -3.62 -7.82 -41.72
CA TYR A 756 -4.40 -8.50 -42.76
C TYR A 756 -3.98 -9.98 -42.94
N ALA A 757 -4.78 -10.76 -43.65
CA ALA A 757 -4.43 -12.13 -43.99
C ALA A 757 -3.13 -12.18 -44.84
N GLY A 758 -2.06 -12.69 -44.23
CA GLY A 758 -0.75 -12.85 -44.87
C GLY A 758 0.12 -11.60 -44.95
N ARG A 759 -0.22 -10.49 -44.28
CA ARG A 759 0.61 -9.26 -44.23
C ARG A 759 0.16 -8.33 -43.11
N THR A 760 1.06 -7.50 -42.60
CA THR A 760 0.77 -6.53 -41.53
C THR A 760 -0.11 -5.38 -42.01
N LEU A 761 0.32 -4.70 -43.09
CA LEU A 761 -0.33 -3.54 -43.69
C LEU A 761 -0.69 -3.79 -45.16
N PRO A 762 -1.67 -3.07 -45.73
CA PRO A 762 -2.09 -3.26 -47.12
C PRO A 762 -1.03 -2.82 -48.15
N HIS A 763 -0.01 -2.09 -47.71
CA HIS A 763 1.10 -1.59 -48.51
C HIS A 763 2.15 -2.66 -48.85
N PHE A 764 2.19 -3.77 -48.10
CA PHE A 764 3.13 -4.86 -48.32
C PHE A 764 2.54 -5.99 -49.16
N GLN A 765 3.41 -6.77 -49.81
CA GLN A 765 3.01 -7.99 -50.51
C GLN A 765 2.56 -9.07 -49.51
N ARG A 766 1.72 -9.99 -49.96
CA ARG A 766 1.31 -11.14 -49.11
C ARG A 766 2.51 -12.08 -48.93
N GLY A 767 2.79 -12.47 -47.69
CA GLY A 767 3.90 -13.35 -47.32
C GLY A 767 5.26 -12.63 -47.23
N ASP A 768 5.28 -11.30 -47.22
CA ASP A 768 6.50 -10.53 -47.02
C ASP A 768 7.00 -10.64 -45.57
N LEU A 769 8.23 -11.16 -45.40
CA LEU A 769 8.90 -11.37 -44.10
C LEU A 769 10.02 -10.35 -43.84
N GLY A 770 10.17 -9.36 -44.73
CA GLY A 770 11.22 -8.35 -44.67
C GLY A 770 11.24 -7.52 -43.38
N ALA A 771 12.31 -6.75 -43.19
CA ALA A 771 12.48 -5.93 -41.99
C ALA A 771 11.37 -4.87 -41.84
N GLU A 772 11.11 -4.11 -42.90
CA GLU A 772 10.10 -3.04 -42.94
C GLU A 772 8.66 -3.58 -42.80
N ALA A 773 8.37 -4.70 -43.47
CA ALA A 773 7.05 -5.36 -43.43
C ALA A 773 6.61 -5.77 -42.01
N HIS A 774 7.57 -5.94 -41.10
CA HIS A 774 7.32 -6.34 -39.72
C HIS A 774 7.77 -5.29 -38.69
N GLY A 775 7.82 -4.02 -39.09
CA GLY A 775 7.96 -2.89 -38.17
C GLY A 775 9.38 -2.55 -37.75
N PHE A 776 10.36 -2.72 -38.63
CA PHE A 776 11.66 -2.06 -38.46
C PHE A 776 11.56 -0.59 -38.90
N VAL A 777 11.89 0.33 -38.00
CA VAL A 777 11.86 1.77 -38.26
C VAL A 777 13.30 2.22 -38.48
N GLU A 778 13.59 2.65 -39.71
CA GLU A 778 14.92 3.09 -40.15
C GLU A 778 15.14 4.56 -39.83
N SER A 779 14.09 5.38 -40.02
CA SER A 779 14.14 6.81 -39.75
C SER A 779 14.39 7.08 -38.27
N SER A 780 15.15 8.14 -37.98
CA SER A 780 15.24 8.73 -36.64
C SER A 780 14.03 9.61 -36.33
N TYR A 781 13.87 10.04 -35.08
CA TYR A 781 12.82 11.02 -34.75
C TYR A 781 13.07 12.38 -35.41
N LYS A 782 14.34 12.72 -35.65
CA LYS A 782 14.74 13.97 -36.28
C LYS A 782 14.48 14.00 -37.78
N ASP A 783 14.79 12.91 -38.48
CA ASP A 783 14.52 12.77 -39.92
C ASP A 783 13.01 12.73 -40.21
N GLY A 784 12.24 12.26 -39.24
CA GLY A 784 10.79 12.14 -39.30
C GLY A 784 10.36 10.76 -39.81
N LEU A 785 9.33 10.21 -39.16
CA LEU A 785 8.84 8.87 -39.49
C LEU A 785 7.92 8.89 -40.71
N THR A 786 8.08 7.90 -41.60
CA THR A 786 7.11 7.66 -42.68
C THR A 786 5.74 7.22 -42.10
N PRO A 787 4.64 7.32 -42.87
CA PRO A 787 3.32 6.90 -42.37
C PRO A 787 3.27 5.45 -41.89
N ILE A 788 4.04 4.56 -42.53
CA ILE A 788 4.14 3.14 -42.17
C ILE A 788 4.90 2.97 -40.85
N GLU A 789 6.06 3.61 -40.73
CA GLU A 789 6.89 3.58 -39.52
C GLU A 789 6.16 4.19 -38.32
N PHE A 790 5.47 5.32 -38.52
CA PHE A 790 4.65 5.95 -37.48
C PHE A 790 3.57 4.99 -36.96
N PHE A 791 2.89 4.28 -37.86
CA PHE A 791 1.86 3.31 -37.46
C PHE A 791 2.45 2.13 -36.68
N PHE A 792 3.59 1.59 -37.12
CA PHE A 792 4.28 0.53 -36.39
C PHE A 792 4.81 0.99 -35.03
N HIS A 793 5.32 2.23 -34.94
CA HIS A 793 5.76 2.82 -33.69
C HIS A 793 4.58 2.99 -32.70
N ALA A 794 3.41 3.43 -33.20
CA ALA A 794 2.19 3.53 -32.40
C ALA A 794 1.73 2.16 -31.85
N ILE A 795 1.90 1.08 -32.63
CA ILE A 795 1.61 -0.29 -32.17
C ILE A 795 2.53 -0.66 -30.99
N GLY A 796 3.84 -0.41 -31.10
CA GLY A 796 4.79 -0.66 -30.02
C GLY A 796 4.50 0.17 -28.77
N GLY A 797 4.17 1.46 -28.94
CA GLY A 797 3.80 2.35 -27.83
C GLY A 797 2.57 1.87 -27.05
N ARG A 798 1.60 1.24 -27.73
CA ARG A 798 0.39 0.71 -27.08
C ARG A 798 0.68 -0.45 -26.14
N GLU A 799 1.71 -1.25 -26.41
CA GLU A 799 2.14 -2.31 -25.49
C GLU A 799 2.57 -1.71 -24.15
N GLY A 800 3.44 -0.69 -24.17
CA GLY A 800 3.93 -0.03 -22.96
C GLY A 800 2.80 0.52 -22.07
N LEU A 801 1.80 1.16 -22.68
CA LEU A 801 0.62 1.69 -21.96
C LEU A 801 -0.22 0.58 -21.31
N VAL A 802 -0.46 -0.51 -22.03
CA VAL A 802 -1.30 -1.62 -21.56
C VAL A 802 -0.59 -2.43 -20.47
N ASP A 803 0.69 -2.75 -20.67
CA ASP A 803 1.47 -3.55 -19.72
C ASP A 803 1.61 -2.83 -18.38
N THR A 804 1.89 -1.52 -18.41
CA THR A 804 2.01 -0.69 -17.20
C THR A 804 0.69 -0.67 -16.41
N ALA A 805 -0.45 -0.57 -17.10
CA ALA A 805 -1.76 -0.59 -16.45
C ALA A 805 -2.12 -1.97 -15.84
N ILE A 806 -1.85 -3.06 -16.56
CA ILE A 806 -2.23 -4.42 -16.11
C ILE A 806 -1.39 -4.89 -14.93
N ARG A 807 -0.06 -4.66 -14.98
CA ARG A 807 0.89 -5.16 -13.95
C ARG A 807 0.57 -4.66 -12.55
N THR A 808 0.02 -3.45 -12.44
CA THR A 808 -0.37 -2.83 -11.16
C THR A 808 -1.35 -3.69 -10.37
N SER A 809 -2.32 -4.32 -11.04
CA SER A 809 -3.35 -5.15 -10.39
C SER A 809 -2.77 -6.43 -9.75
N GLN A 810 -1.89 -7.12 -10.48
CA GLN A 810 -1.26 -8.36 -10.03
C GLN A 810 -0.24 -8.10 -8.92
N SER A 811 0.60 -7.07 -9.11
CA SER A 811 1.61 -6.67 -8.12
C SER A 811 0.97 -6.26 -6.79
N GLY A 812 -0.05 -5.39 -6.83
CA GLY A 812 -0.74 -4.94 -5.61
C GLY A 812 -1.48 -6.07 -4.88
N TYR A 813 -2.06 -7.02 -5.62
CA TYR A 813 -2.72 -8.18 -5.01
C TYR A 813 -1.71 -9.13 -4.36
N LEU A 814 -0.59 -9.42 -5.03
CA LEU A 814 0.50 -10.23 -4.47
C LEU A 814 1.07 -9.58 -3.21
N GLN A 815 1.38 -8.28 -3.27
CA GLN A 815 1.87 -7.52 -2.12
C GLN A 815 0.89 -7.62 -0.95
N ARG A 816 -0.41 -7.41 -1.19
CA ARG A 816 -1.42 -7.52 -0.12
C ARG A 816 -1.47 -8.91 0.51
N ARG A 817 -1.34 -9.97 -0.29
CA ARG A 817 -1.30 -11.35 0.24
C ARG A 817 -0.09 -11.58 1.12
N LEU A 818 1.08 -11.09 0.70
CA LEU A 818 2.32 -11.24 1.46
C LEU A 818 2.30 -10.40 2.74
N VAL A 819 1.84 -9.14 2.67
CA VAL A 819 1.71 -8.27 3.85
C VAL A 819 0.80 -8.90 4.89
N ASN A 820 -0.39 -9.36 4.49
CA ASN A 820 -1.31 -10.02 5.43
C ASN A 820 -0.77 -11.34 6.01
N ALA A 821 0.18 -11.99 5.34
CA ALA A 821 0.77 -13.23 5.82
C ALA A 821 1.98 -12.99 6.75
N LEU A 822 2.67 -11.86 6.62
CA LEU A 822 3.94 -11.58 7.30
C LEU A 822 3.86 -10.45 8.33
N GLN A 823 2.76 -9.70 8.40
CA GLN A 823 2.59 -8.56 9.31
C GLN A 823 2.71 -8.91 10.80
N ASP A 824 2.49 -10.17 11.16
CA ASP A 824 2.49 -10.66 12.55
C ASP A 824 3.87 -11.14 13.00
N LEU A 825 4.89 -11.06 12.14
CA LEU A 825 6.26 -11.45 12.44
C LEU A 825 7.01 -10.31 13.12
N GLU A 826 7.64 -10.60 14.25
CA GLU A 826 8.50 -9.67 14.97
C GLU A 826 9.86 -10.29 15.33
N VAL A 827 10.88 -9.43 15.45
CA VAL A 827 12.20 -9.82 15.95
C VAL A 827 12.23 -9.57 17.45
N ASN A 828 12.35 -10.64 18.23
CA ASN A 828 12.43 -10.55 19.68
C ASN A 828 13.84 -10.15 20.14
N TYR A 829 13.96 -9.76 21.42
CA TYR A 829 15.22 -9.33 22.02
C TYR A 829 16.35 -10.39 21.95
N ASP A 830 16.00 -11.67 21.81
CA ASP A 830 16.94 -12.79 21.63
C ASP A 830 17.41 -12.96 20.16
N GLY A 831 16.94 -12.11 19.23
CA GLY A 831 17.26 -12.16 17.82
C GLY A 831 16.46 -13.19 17.01
N THR A 832 15.50 -13.89 17.65
CA THR A 832 14.61 -14.84 16.98
C THR A 832 13.46 -14.10 16.30
N VAL A 833 13.00 -14.62 15.15
CA VAL A 833 11.79 -14.15 14.48
C VAL A 833 10.64 -15.05 14.92
N ARG A 834 9.61 -14.47 15.54
CA ARG A 834 8.45 -15.21 16.04
C ARG A 834 7.15 -14.63 15.51
N GLU A 835 6.16 -15.50 15.38
CA GLU A 835 4.75 -15.11 15.15
C GLU A 835 4.10 -14.71 16.50
N THR A 836 2.94 -14.05 16.46
CA THR A 836 2.12 -13.67 17.63
C THR A 836 1.75 -14.84 18.57
N ARG A 837 1.74 -16.09 18.09
CA ARG A 837 1.53 -17.30 18.89
C ARG A 837 2.78 -17.79 19.64
N GLY A 838 3.93 -17.14 19.44
CA GLY A 838 5.22 -17.52 20.02
C GLY A 838 5.97 -18.61 19.24
N MET A 839 5.44 -19.06 18.10
CA MET A 839 6.11 -20.02 17.22
C MET A 839 7.35 -19.36 16.59
N ILE A 840 8.50 -20.03 16.70
CA ILE A 840 9.76 -19.56 16.10
C ILE A 840 9.74 -19.87 14.60
N VAL A 841 9.89 -18.83 13.78
CA VAL A 841 9.98 -18.93 12.31
C VAL A 841 11.45 -18.92 11.88
N GLN A 842 12.28 -18.10 12.52
CA GLN A 842 13.73 -18.11 12.34
C GLN A 842 14.44 -18.03 13.69
N PHE A 843 15.45 -18.87 13.89
CA PHE A 843 16.28 -18.84 15.10
C PHE A 843 17.18 -17.59 15.17
N LYS A 844 17.50 -17.01 14.01
CA LYS A 844 18.25 -15.77 13.90
C LYS A 844 17.74 -15.00 12.69
N TYR A 845 17.37 -13.74 12.89
CA TYR A 845 16.89 -12.88 11.81
C TYR A 845 17.88 -12.85 10.63
N GLY A 846 17.42 -13.23 9.44
CA GLY A 846 18.25 -13.16 8.22
C GLY A 846 19.51 -14.01 8.22
N GLU A 847 19.60 -15.03 9.09
CA GLU A 847 20.79 -15.88 9.35
C GLU A 847 21.98 -15.15 10.02
N ASP A 848 22.24 -13.89 9.67
CA ASP A 848 23.36 -13.10 10.17
C ASP A 848 22.98 -12.10 11.29
N GLY A 849 21.69 -11.77 11.43
CA GLY A 849 21.18 -10.79 12.40
C GLY A 849 21.31 -9.33 11.92
N VAL A 850 21.61 -9.09 10.64
CA VAL A 850 21.88 -7.76 10.10
C VAL A 850 20.68 -7.23 9.31
N ASP A 851 20.20 -6.04 9.65
CA ASP A 851 19.17 -5.35 8.86
C ASP A 851 19.71 -5.06 7.45
N ALA A 852 18.92 -5.36 6.42
CA ALA A 852 19.24 -5.07 5.03
C ALA A 852 19.55 -3.59 4.78
N SER A 853 18.97 -2.66 5.57
CA SER A 853 19.30 -1.23 5.51
C SER A 853 20.76 -0.93 5.90
N ARG A 854 21.40 -1.85 6.65
CA ARG A 854 22.76 -1.77 7.19
C ARG A 854 23.67 -2.90 6.64
N ARG A 855 23.36 -3.45 5.46
CA ARG A 855 24.07 -4.61 4.89
C ARG A 855 25.60 -4.47 4.78
N ASP A 856 26.11 -3.25 4.61
CA ASP A 856 27.55 -3.00 4.41
C ASP A 856 28.41 -3.39 5.62
N TYR A 857 27.83 -3.61 6.81
CA TYR A 857 28.59 -4.05 7.99
C TYR A 857 29.27 -5.41 7.81
N ALA A 858 28.71 -6.31 7.01
CA ALA A 858 29.26 -7.67 6.79
C ALA A 858 29.98 -7.84 5.44
N SER A 859 30.18 -6.78 4.65
CA SER A 859 30.76 -6.90 3.31
C SER A 859 32.30 -7.09 3.36
N PRO A 860 32.90 -7.97 2.52
CA PRO A 860 34.35 -8.13 2.45
C PRO A 860 35.09 -6.82 2.13
N ASP A 861 34.47 -5.95 1.33
CA ASP A 861 35.03 -4.65 0.97
C ASP A 861 35.02 -3.68 2.16
N ASN A 862 34.00 -3.73 3.02
CA ASN A 862 34.00 -2.97 4.26
C ASN A 862 35.09 -3.46 5.22
N VAL A 863 35.32 -4.78 5.34
CA VAL A 863 36.41 -5.34 6.15
C VAL A 863 37.77 -4.83 5.67
N ARG A 864 38.06 -4.93 4.36
CA ARG A 864 39.29 -4.40 3.76
C ARG A 864 39.46 -2.90 4.00
N ARG A 865 38.37 -2.14 3.95
CA ARG A 865 38.36 -0.70 4.20
C ARG A 865 38.62 -0.36 5.66
N ILE A 866 38.00 -1.08 6.60
CA ILE A 866 38.26 -0.90 8.04
C ILE A 866 39.72 -1.17 8.32
N ILE A 867 40.29 -2.24 7.78
CA ILE A 867 41.72 -2.55 7.88
C ILE A 867 42.57 -1.38 7.37
N LYS A 868 42.29 -0.87 6.15
CA LYS A 868 43.01 0.30 5.62
C LYS A 868 42.89 1.54 6.50
N LYS A 869 41.70 1.82 7.05
CA LYS A 869 41.44 2.99 7.91
C LYS A 869 42.16 2.87 9.26
N VAL A 870 42.26 1.67 9.81
CA VAL A 870 42.99 1.40 11.06
C VAL A 870 44.49 1.49 10.82
N LEU A 871 45.01 0.84 9.77
CA LEU A 871 46.44 0.92 9.42
C LEU A 871 46.89 2.36 9.12
N ALA A 872 46.09 3.13 8.36
CA ALA A 872 46.38 4.54 8.11
C ALA A 872 46.34 5.43 9.36
N ARG A 873 45.75 4.96 10.48
CA ARG A 873 45.79 5.62 11.79
C ARG A 873 46.93 5.15 12.68
N GLU A 874 47.54 4.00 12.40
CA GLU A 874 48.75 3.52 13.10
C GLU A 874 50.03 4.10 12.48
N ASP A 875 49.99 4.41 11.17
CA ASP A 875 51.10 5.04 10.44
C ASP A 875 51.13 6.59 10.54
N ALA A 876 50.11 7.22 11.13
CA ALA A 876 49.96 8.67 11.33
C ALA A 876 49.97 9.03 12.82
#